data_AF-A0A9Q1JFA6-F1
#
_entry.id   AF-A0A9Q1JFA6-F1
#
_cell.length_a   1.000
_cell.length_b   1.000
_cell.length_c   1.000
_cell.angle_alpha   90.00
_cell.angle_beta   90.00
_cell.angle_gamma   90.00
#
_symmetry.space_group_name_H-M   'P 1'
#
loop_
_entity.id
_entity.type
_entity.pdbx_description
1 polymer ?
#
loop_
_entity_poly.entity_id
_entity_poly.type
_entity_poly.pdbx_seq_one_letter_code
_entity_poly.pdbx_strand_id
1 'polypeptide(L)'
;MGSNLREILDNVCYPEIFLSFLNDKEKNKIGSKENAILEFYQKFACYFRNPYVRNYKKNSFQQRCELGRIGRRNMNRRLNLDIPKNNTFLLPRDILAAVDLLIGMKFGIGTLDDMNHLKNKRIRSVADLLQDQFGLALVRLEKVVRETICGAIRSKLIPTPQNLVTSTPLTTTYESFFGLHPLSQVLDQTNPLTQIVHGRKLSYLGPGGLTGQTASFRIRDIHPSHYGRICPIDTSEGINVGLIRSLAIHARIGPWGSLETPFYEIDERSKRVQMLYLSPSREEYYMVASGNSLALNQGIQEEQVVPARYRQEFLTIAWEQVHLRIPLSQSEKCIVGTGLERQAALDSGPSMREKIFYIDTDKIILSGNGDTLSIPLVMYQHSNKNTCMHQKPRIPRGKCMKKGQILADGAATVGGELALGKNVLVAYMPWEGYNFEDAVLISERLVYEDIYTSFHIRKYEIQTYMTSQGPERVTNEIPHLAAHLLRNLDKNGIVRLGSWVEAGDILVGKLTPQMEEESSYAPEDRLLRAILGIPTTSKETCLKLPIGGRGRVIDVRWIQKKRKRGYNYNPEMIHKREIKVGDKVAGRHGNKGIVSKILPRQDMPYLQDGRPVDMVFNPLGVPSRMNIGQIFECSLGLAGSLLDRHYRIAPFDERYEQEASRKLVFSELYEASKQTANPWMLTYKSDHIKARQEVFNTTIFGGTIPKPEVIGDEKEDKRFCEQCGVEFVNSRVRRYQMGYIKLACPVTHVWYLKRLPSYIANFLDKPLQELEGLVYCDFSFARPIVKKPTFLRLRGLFEYENQSWKYRIPLFFTIQGAIRELLADLDLRTIIDYSFAEWKELGEEGPTGNEWEDRKVGRRKDFLVRRMELAKHFIRTNIEPEWMFFLPN
;
A
#
# COMPACT_ATOMS: atom_id res chain seq x y z
N MET A 1 3.94 36.82 27.67
CA MET A 1 3.26 37.75 26.73
C MET A 1 3.35 39.22 27.16
N GLY A 2 3.27 39.57 28.45
CA GLY A 2 3.48 40.96 28.89
C GLY A 2 2.25 41.87 28.80
N SER A 3 1.06 41.28 28.68
CA SER A 3 -0.22 42.00 28.77
C SER A 3 -0.65 42.20 30.23
N ASN A 4 -1.35 43.30 30.53
CA ASN A 4 -2.03 43.50 31.81
C ASN A 4 -3.35 42.70 31.87
N LEU A 5 -3.88 42.45 33.07
CA LEU A 5 -5.21 41.83 33.24
C LEU A 5 -6.31 42.64 32.53
N ARG A 6 -6.26 43.97 32.61
CA ARG A 6 -7.19 44.87 31.89
C ARG A 6 -7.06 44.73 30.37
N GLU A 7 -5.84 44.81 29.84
CA GLU A 7 -5.55 44.59 28.41
C GLU A 7 -6.02 43.21 27.91
N ILE A 8 -6.05 42.18 28.77
CA ILE A 8 -6.57 40.84 28.44
C ILE A 8 -8.10 40.87 28.38
N LEU A 9 -8.77 41.41 29.41
CA LEU A 9 -10.23 41.49 29.47
C LEU A 9 -10.82 42.34 28.33
N ASP A 10 -10.14 43.43 27.96
CA ASP A 10 -10.53 44.31 26.84
C ASP A 10 -10.39 43.63 25.46
N ASN A 11 -9.71 42.48 25.34
CA ASN A 11 -9.40 41.78 24.09
C ASN A 11 -9.97 40.34 24.02
N VAL A 12 -10.77 39.91 25.00
CA VAL A 12 -11.34 38.55 25.12
C VAL A 12 -12.86 38.63 24.96
N CYS A 13 -13.46 37.73 24.18
CA CYS A 13 -14.91 37.72 23.93
C CYS A 13 -15.73 37.25 25.14
N TYR A 14 -15.17 36.43 26.03
CA TYR A 14 -15.86 35.87 27.21
C TYR A 14 -15.17 36.23 28.54
N PRO A 15 -15.12 37.52 28.93
CA PRO A 15 -14.35 37.98 30.09
C PRO A 15 -14.82 37.39 31.42
N GLU A 16 -16.13 37.20 31.61
CA GLU A 16 -16.70 36.60 32.84
C GLU A 16 -16.24 35.15 33.04
N ILE A 17 -16.23 34.37 31.97
CA ILE A 17 -15.77 32.98 31.97
C ILE A 17 -14.26 32.95 32.20
N PHE A 18 -13.50 33.86 31.61
CA PHE A 18 -12.07 34.02 31.86
C PHE A 18 -11.77 34.32 33.34
N LEU A 19 -12.56 35.19 33.98
CA LEU A 19 -12.46 35.50 35.41
C LEU A 19 -12.84 34.31 36.31
N SER A 20 -13.75 33.43 35.86
CA SER A 20 -14.16 32.24 36.61
C SER A 20 -13.04 31.19 36.78
N PHE A 21 -12.02 31.21 35.92
CA PHE A 21 -10.86 30.32 36.02
C PHE A 21 -9.80 30.80 37.05
N LEU A 22 -9.94 31.99 37.62
CA LEU A 22 -8.99 32.58 38.56
C LEU A 22 -9.47 32.41 40.01
N ASN A 23 -8.74 31.64 40.82
CA ASN A 23 -9.00 31.59 42.26
C ASN A 23 -8.68 32.94 42.93
N ASP A 24 -9.35 33.28 44.03
CA ASP A 24 -9.11 34.56 44.73
C ASP A 24 -7.67 34.70 45.28
N LYS A 25 -7.01 33.59 45.62
CA LYS A 25 -5.57 33.55 45.95
C LYS A 25 -4.64 33.85 44.76
N GLU A 26 -5.12 33.69 43.53
CA GLU A 26 -4.36 33.90 42.29
C GLU A 26 -4.61 35.31 41.73
N LYS A 27 -5.84 35.83 41.83
CA LYS A 27 -6.18 37.24 41.50
C LYS A 27 -5.21 38.23 42.16
N ASN A 28 -4.90 38.02 43.44
CA ASN A 28 -3.98 38.88 44.20
C ASN A 28 -2.48 38.71 43.85
N LYS A 29 -2.08 37.61 43.18
CA LYS A 29 -0.68 37.36 42.77
C LYS A 29 -0.37 37.84 41.34
N ILE A 30 -1.37 37.77 40.46
CA ILE A 30 -1.23 37.99 39.01
C ILE A 30 -1.23 39.48 38.63
N GLY A 31 -1.53 40.38 39.57
CA GLY A 31 -1.68 41.83 39.32
C GLY A 31 -0.47 42.58 38.73
N SER A 32 0.75 42.00 38.69
CA SER A 32 1.92 42.64 38.07
C SER A 32 2.52 41.79 36.94
N LYS A 33 2.83 42.46 35.80
CA LYS A 33 3.47 41.83 34.63
C LYS A 33 4.76 41.10 34.99
N GLU A 34 5.51 41.65 35.94
CA GLU A 34 6.83 41.13 36.34
C GLU A 34 6.73 39.88 37.22
N ASN A 35 5.75 39.83 38.13
CA ASN A 35 5.53 38.66 38.99
C ASN A 35 5.07 37.46 38.16
N ALA A 36 4.16 37.66 37.20
CA ALA A 36 3.71 36.59 36.30
C ALA A 36 4.86 36.04 35.42
N ILE A 37 5.78 36.90 34.97
CA ILE A 37 6.98 36.47 34.24
C ILE A 37 7.93 35.69 35.18
N LEU A 38 8.16 36.16 36.40
CA LEU A 38 8.99 35.48 37.39
C LEU A 38 8.44 34.12 37.79
N GLU A 39 7.12 33.99 38.01
CA GLU A 39 6.47 32.71 38.34
C GLU A 39 6.54 31.74 37.16
N PHE A 40 6.32 32.21 35.93
CA PHE A 40 6.50 31.39 34.73
C PHE A 40 7.94 30.86 34.63
N TYR A 41 8.95 31.73 34.85
CA TYR A 41 10.35 31.31 34.89
C TYR A 41 10.64 30.36 36.06
N GLN A 42 10.05 30.54 37.25
CA GLN A 42 10.22 29.61 38.36
C GLN A 42 9.69 28.22 38.01
N LYS A 43 8.48 28.13 37.43
CA LYS A 43 7.88 26.85 36.99
C LYS A 43 8.68 26.18 35.85
N PHE A 44 9.22 26.96 34.91
CA PHE A 44 10.03 26.42 33.80
C PHE A 44 11.50 26.12 34.19
N ALA A 45 12.07 26.86 35.13
CA ALA A 45 13.51 26.81 35.46
C ALA A 45 13.84 26.05 36.75
N CYS A 46 12.91 25.22 37.29
CA CYS A 46 13.23 24.25 38.34
C CYS A 46 14.42 23.31 38.01
N TYR A 47 14.84 23.24 36.73
CA TYR A 47 16.03 22.51 36.29
C TYR A 47 17.35 23.33 36.32
N PHE A 48 17.32 24.65 36.53
CA PHE A 48 18.50 25.52 36.52
C PHE A 48 18.66 26.27 37.85
N ARG A 49 19.38 25.66 38.80
CA ARG A 49 19.84 26.33 40.04
C ARG A 49 20.87 27.43 39.72
N ASN A 50 20.44 28.66 39.42
CA ASN A 50 21.35 29.80 39.38
C ASN A 50 20.64 31.16 39.59
N PRO A 51 21.02 32.00 40.59
CA PRO A 51 20.31 33.24 40.92
C PRO A 51 20.48 34.42 39.94
N TYR A 52 21.29 34.27 38.87
CA TYR A 52 21.59 35.35 37.91
C TYR A 52 20.45 35.74 36.93
N VAL A 53 19.25 35.17 37.10
CA VAL A 53 18.10 35.37 36.18
C VAL A 53 17.56 36.82 36.15
N ARG A 54 17.86 37.66 37.16
CA ARG A 54 17.39 39.06 37.21
C ARG A 54 17.83 39.92 36.01
N ASN A 55 19.00 39.67 35.42
CA ASN A 55 19.50 40.47 34.29
C ASN A 55 18.94 40.06 32.91
N TYR A 56 18.18 38.96 32.82
CA TYR A 56 17.50 38.56 31.59
C TYR A 56 16.18 39.35 31.34
N LYS A 57 15.90 40.41 32.11
CA LYS A 57 14.59 41.12 32.14
C LYS A 57 14.19 41.95 30.89
N LYS A 58 15.02 42.06 29.83
CA LYS A 58 14.64 42.80 28.59
C LYS A 58 14.88 42.07 27.25
N ASN A 59 15.96 41.30 27.09
CA ASN A 59 16.39 40.81 25.76
C ASN A 59 16.02 39.35 25.45
N SER A 60 15.22 38.71 26.30
CA SER A 60 15.24 37.23 26.45
C SER A 60 14.00 36.52 25.92
N PHE A 61 12.91 37.24 25.69
CA PHE A 61 11.82 36.79 24.81
C PHE A 61 12.19 37.06 23.35
N GLN A 62 13.38 36.61 22.93
CA GLN A 62 13.65 36.37 21.51
C GLN A 62 12.58 35.38 21.04
N GLN A 63 11.78 35.76 20.02
CA GLN A 63 10.64 34.98 19.54
C GLN A 63 11.13 33.74 18.78
N ARG A 64 11.67 32.73 19.49
CA ARG A 64 12.18 31.48 18.91
C ARG A 64 11.09 30.57 18.32
N CYS A 65 9.82 30.93 18.50
CA CYS A 65 8.68 30.24 17.90
C CYS A 65 8.25 30.99 16.63
N GLU A 66 8.83 30.59 15.50
CA GLU A 66 8.38 31.01 14.17
C GLU A 66 7.30 30.07 13.65
N LEU A 67 6.12 30.64 13.36
CA LEU A 67 5.01 29.98 12.66
C LEU A 67 5.27 29.88 11.15
N GLY A 68 6.16 30.73 10.64
CA GLY A 68 6.36 30.95 9.21
C GLY A 68 5.11 31.52 8.50
N ARG A 69 5.22 31.77 7.20
CA ARG A 69 4.13 32.35 6.39
C ARG A 69 2.89 31.44 6.31
N ILE A 70 3.09 30.11 6.35
CA ILE A 70 2.01 29.12 6.28
C ILE A 70 1.29 29.01 7.64
N GLY A 71 2.03 28.90 8.75
CA GLY A 71 1.41 28.85 10.08
C GLY A 71 0.61 30.12 10.40
N ARG A 72 1.18 31.31 10.12
CA ARG A 72 0.47 32.59 10.22
C ARG A 72 -0.83 32.60 9.40
N ARG A 73 -0.79 32.16 8.12
CA ARG A 73 -2.00 32.07 7.27
C ARG A 73 -3.05 31.12 7.83
N ASN A 74 -2.64 29.97 8.35
CA ASN A 74 -3.56 28.96 8.88
C ASN A 74 -4.23 29.46 10.16
N MET A 75 -3.46 30.06 11.07
CA MET A 75 -3.99 30.70 12.29
C MET A 75 -4.99 31.80 11.96
N ASN A 76 -4.63 32.72 11.06
CA ASN A 76 -5.54 33.78 10.60
C ASN A 76 -6.87 33.21 10.07
N ARG A 77 -6.82 32.16 9.22
CA ARG A 77 -8.02 31.53 8.66
C ARG A 77 -8.86 30.80 9.73
N ARG A 78 -8.23 30.22 10.75
CA ARG A 78 -8.92 29.43 11.79
C ARG A 78 -9.49 30.28 12.93
N LEU A 79 -8.76 31.32 13.33
CA LEU A 79 -9.11 32.26 14.40
C LEU A 79 -9.81 33.53 13.89
N ASN A 80 -10.05 33.62 12.58
CA ASN A 80 -10.62 34.78 11.89
C ASN A 80 -9.88 36.11 12.19
N LEU A 81 -8.54 36.06 12.17
CA LEU A 81 -7.67 37.21 12.47
C LEU A 81 -7.08 37.83 11.20
N ASP A 82 -7.22 39.14 11.05
CA ASP A 82 -6.58 39.89 9.96
C ASP A 82 -5.20 40.44 10.39
N ILE A 83 -4.19 39.58 10.36
CA ILE A 83 -2.80 39.92 10.70
C ILE A 83 -1.93 39.75 9.44
N PRO A 84 -1.07 40.72 9.06
CA PRO A 84 -0.24 40.60 7.86
C PRO A 84 0.60 39.32 7.83
N LYS A 85 0.58 38.61 6.68
CA LYS A 85 1.27 37.32 6.46
C LYS A 85 2.80 37.38 6.63
N ASN A 86 3.38 38.58 6.64
CA ASN A 86 4.80 38.81 6.89
C ASN A 86 5.18 38.66 8.37
N ASN A 87 4.22 38.73 9.30
CA ASN A 87 4.48 38.53 10.72
C ASN A 87 4.52 37.02 11.04
N THR A 88 5.71 36.45 11.01
CA THR A 88 5.98 35.02 11.20
C THR A 88 5.97 34.56 12.65
N PHE A 89 5.94 35.46 13.63
CA PHE A 89 6.02 35.14 15.05
C PHE A 89 4.64 35.08 15.70
N LEU A 90 4.50 34.28 16.76
CA LEU A 90 3.28 34.21 17.57
C LEU A 90 3.07 35.51 18.38
N LEU A 91 1.85 36.05 18.33
CA LEU A 91 1.45 37.27 19.04
C LEU A 91 0.54 36.95 20.24
N PRO A 92 0.49 37.82 21.28
CA PRO A 92 -0.44 37.67 22.39
C PRO A 92 -1.90 37.53 21.95
N ARG A 93 -2.32 38.32 20.95
CA ARG A 93 -3.68 38.31 20.38
C ARG A 93 -4.09 36.96 19.79
N ASP A 94 -3.13 36.21 19.23
CA ASP A 94 -3.40 34.88 18.69
C ASP A 94 -3.81 33.89 19.79
N ILE A 95 -3.18 33.98 20.97
CA ILE A 95 -3.50 33.12 22.12
C ILE A 95 -4.87 33.47 22.69
N LEU A 96 -5.19 34.76 22.83
CA LEU A 96 -6.52 35.20 23.32
C LEU A 96 -7.64 34.69 22.40
N ALA A 97 -7.51 34.89 21.08
CA ALA A 97 -8.49 34.39 20.11
C ALA A 97 -8.59 32.84 20.10
N ALA A 98 -7.49 32.12 20.36
CA ALA A 98 -7.52 30.68 20.51
C ALA A 98 -8.24 30.22 21.79
N VAL A 99 -8.11 30.97 22.89
CA VAL A 99 -8.87 30.74 24.13
C VAL A 99 -10.36 31.01 23.91
N ASP A 100 -10.73 32.10 23.24
CA ASP A 100 -12.13 32.40 22.90
C ASP A 100 -12.76 31.31 22.02
N LEU A 101 -12.01 30.78 21.03
CA LEU A 101 -12.46 29.65 20.22
C LEU A 101 -12.66 28.38 21.06
N LEU A 102 -11.77 28.09 22.01
CA LEU A 102 -11.88 26.94 22.92
C LEU A 102 -13.10 27.08 23.85
N ILE A 103 -13.37 28.28 24.35
CA ILE A 103 -14.56 28.58 25.14
C ILE A 103 -15.81 28.38 24.28
N GLY A 104 -15.86 28.94 23.08
CA GLY A 104 -16.96 28.76 22.13
C GLY A 104 -17.25 27.28 21.83
N MET A 105 -16.22 26.47 21.56
CA MET A 105 -16.37 25.03 21.32
C MET A 105 -16.91 24.27 22.56
N LYS A 106 -16.60 24.71 23.79
CA LYS A 106 -17.20 24.14 25.01
C LYS A 106 -18.71 24.36 25.08
N PHE A 107 -19.22 25.45 24.50
CA PHE A 107 -20.66 25.74 24.36
C PHE A 107 -21.27 25.22 23.04
N GLY A 108 -20.54 24.40 22.27
CA GLY A 108 -21.01 23.87 20.98
C GLY A 108 -20.94 24.86 19.81
N ILE A 109 -20.37 26.06 20.03
CA ILE A 109 -20.21 27.08 18.99
C ILE A 109 -18.92 26.82 18.22
N GLY A 110 -19.04 26.12 17.09
CA GLY A 110 -17.96 25.91 16.12
C GLY A 110 -17.73 24.43 15.76
N THR A 111 -16.91 24.20 14.73
CA THR A 111 -16.56 22.86 14.25
C THR A 111 -15.22 22.39 14.80
N LEU A 112 -15.11 21.10 15.16
CA LEU A 112 -13.83 20.45 15.45
C LEU A 112 -13.01 20.26 14.17
N ASP A 113 -11.69 20.32 14.30
CA ASP A 113 -10.77 20.07 13.18
C ASP A 113 -10.45 18.58 13.04
N ASP A 114 -10.78 17.98 11.89
CA ASP A 114 -10.27 16.66 11.56
C ASP A 114 -8.77 16.75 11.19
N MET A 115 -7.94 16.12 12.02
CA MET A 115 -6.50 15.97 11.81
C MET A 115 -6.17 15.19 10.52
N ASN A 116 -7.06 14.30 10.07
CA ASN A 116 -6.81 13.45 8.90
C ASN A 116 -7.03 14.14 7.57
N HIS A 117 -7.89 15.15 7.52
CA HIS A 117 -8.22 15.89 6.32
C HIS A 117 -6.98 16.53 5.69
N LEU A 118 -6.80 16.38 4.37
CA LEU A 118 -5.70 17.00 3.62
C LEU A 118 -5.74 18.56 3.61
N LYS A 119 -6.70 19.20 4.29
CA LYS A 119 -6.67 20.66 4.55
C LYS A 119 -5.75 21.01 5.72
N ASN A 120 -5.60 20.08 6.67
CA ASN A 120 -4.80 20.23 7.88
C ASN A 120 -3.43 19.53 7.76
N LYS A 121 -3.24 18.66 6.75
CA LYS A 121 -1.95 18.05 6.41
C LYS A 121 -1.24 18.81 5.29
N ARG A 122 0.06 19.09 5.47
CA ARG A 122 0.96 19.65 4.45
C ARG A 122 1.93 18.59 3.96
N ILE A 123 2.19 18.55 2.65
CA ILE A 123 3.31 17.80 2.09
C ILE A 123 4.56 18.69 2.07
N ARG A 124 5.65 18.18 2.63
CA ARG A 124 6.99 18.74 2.42
C ARG A 124 7.56 18.17 1.13
N SER A 125 7.91 19.04 0.19
CA SER A 125 8.65 18.67 -1.01
C SER A 125 10.13 18.40 -0.70
N VAL A 126 10.87 17.88 -1.68
CA VAL A 126 12.34 17.75 -1.56
C VAL A 126 12.99 19.12 -1.29
N ALA A 127 12.49 20.19 -1.91
CA ALA A 127 12.99 21.54 -1.68
C ALA A 127 12.76 22.02 -0.24
N ASP A 128 11.59 21.72 0.35
CA ASP A 128 11.32 22.03 1.77
C ASP A 128 12.30 21.33 2.71
N LEU A 129 12.55 20.03 2.49
CA LEU A 129 13.46 19.24 3.32
C LEU A 129 14.91 19.75 3.21
N LEU A 130 15.34 20.10 2.00
CA LEU A 130 16.67 20.69 1.77
C LEU A 130 16.79 22.11 2.36
N GLN A 131 15.70 22.88 2.38
CA GLN A 131 15.64 24.19 3.03
C GLN A 131 15.71 24.05 4.57
N ASP A 132 15.01 23.07 5.16
CA ASP A 132 15.12 22.76 6.59
C ASP A 132 16.57 22.38 6.97
N GLN A 133 17.24 21.53 6.17
CA GLN A 133 18.66 21.20 6.39
C GLN A 133 19.59 22.40 6.19
N PHE A 134 19.34 23.25 5.20
CA PHE A 134 20.10 24.47 4.98
C PHE A 134 20.01 25.42 6.19
N GLY A 135 18.80 25.59 6.75
CA GLY A 135 18.60 26.37 7.97
C GLY A 135 19.40 25.81 9.16
N LEU A 136 19.37 24.49 9.38
CA LEU A 136 20.19 23.85 10.41
C LEU A 136 21.69 24.01 10.18
N ALA A 137 22.14 23.98 8.92
CA ALA A 137 23.53 24.22 8.55
C ALA A 137 23.97 25.66 8.80
N LEU A 138 23.11 26.64 8.49
CA LEU A 138 23.35 28.05 8.80
C LEU A 138 23.43 28.32 10.30
N VAL A 139 22.58 27.71 11.13
CA VAL A 139 22.66 27.84 12.60
C VAL A 139 23.98 27.23 13.14
N ARG A 140 24.47 26.13 12.56
CA ARG A 140 25.78 25.57 12.90
C ARG A 140 26.93 26.50 12.46
N LEU A 141 26.82 27.08 11.27
CA LEU A 141 27.79 28.05 10.75
C LEU A 141 27.82 29.33 11.61
N GLU A 142 26.67 29.89 11.99
CA GLU A 142 26.55 31.04 12.90
C GLU A 142 27.28 30.77 14.22
N LYS A 143 27.11 29.57 14.79
CA LYS A 143 27.82 29.17 16.01
C LYS A 143 29.35 29.17 15.82
N VAL A 144 29.84 28.58 14.72
CA VAL A 144 31.28 28.56 14.40
C VAL A 144 31.83 29.98 14.15
N VAL A 145 31.09 30.82 13.43
CA VAL A 145 31.43 32.23 13.20
C VAL A 145 31.49 33.00 14.52
N ARG A 146 30.52 32.79 15.42
CA ARG A 146 30.49 33.43 16.74
C ARG A 146 31.65 32.97 17.64
N GLU A 147 31.97 31.68 17.64
CA GLU A 147 33.10 31.12 18.38
C GLU A 147 34.46 31.63 17.85
N THR A 148 34.63 31.69 16.53
CA THR A 148 35.85 32.23 15.90
C THR A 148 36.00 33.73 16.11
N ILE A 149 34.92 34.53 16.05
CA ILE A 149 34.95 35.96 16.43
C ILE A 149 35.35 36.13 17.90
N CYS A 150 34.75 35.38 18.83
CA CYS A 150 35.12 35.44 20.24
C CYS A 150 36.58 35.01 20.49
N GLY A 151 37.10 34.05 19.72
CA GLY A 151 38.51 33.66 19.72
C GLY A 151 39.43 34.76 19.21
N ALA A 152 39.11 35.35 18.05
CA ALA A 152 39.89 36.42 17.42
C ALA A 152 39.96 37.69 18.29
N ILE A 153 38.86 38.06 18.94
CA ILE A 153 38.82 39.18 19.90
C ILE A 153 39.76 38.91 21.10
N ARG A 154 39.78 37.68 21.63
CA ARG A 154 40.69 37.30 22.73
C ARG A 154 42.17 37.34 22.31
N SER A 155 42.48 37.02 21.06
CA SER A 155 43.85 37.00 20.52
C SER A 155 44.28 38.28 19.80
N LYS A 156 43.44 39.33 19.79
CA LYS A 156 43.66 40.60 19.07
C LYS A 156 43.93 40.45 17.56
N LEU A 157 43.43 39.39 16.94
CA LEU A 157 43.54 39.17 15.49
C LEU A 157 42.36 39.83 14.75
N ILE A 158 42.63 40.41 13.57
CA ILE A 158 41.59 40.95 12.69
C ILE A 158 40.94 39.77 11.93
N PRO A 159 39.63 39.50 12.13
CA PRO A 159 38.97 38.40 11.44
C PRO A 159 38.65 38.78 9.98
N THR A 160 39.19 38.03 9.02
CA THR A 160 38.85 38.16 7.59
C THR A 160 37.64 37.28 7.24
N PRO A 161 36.82 37.64 6.24
CA PRO A 161 35.65 36.83 5.85
C PRO A 161 35.99 35.38 5.49
N GLN A 162 37.15 35.14 4.87
CA GLN A 162 37.66 33.81 4.52
C GLN A 162 37.98 32.94 5.75
N ASN A 163 38.41 33.56 6.86
CA ASN A 163 38.70 32.85 8.11
C ASN A 163 37.44 32.61 8.97
N LEU A 164 36.35 33.35 8.71
CA LEU A 164 35.08 33.22 9.42
C LEU A 164 34.16 32.16 8.78
N VAL A 165 34.03 32.16 7.46
CA VAL A 165 33.05 31.33 6.75
C VAL A 165 33.71 30.03 6.26
N THR A 166 33.34 28.90 6.88
CA THR A 166 33.77 27.56 6.46
C THR A 166 32.63 26.79 5.81
N SER A 167 32.91 26.00 4.77
CA SER A 167 31.90 25.16 4.10
C SER A 167 31.55 23.87 4.88
N THR A 168 32.36 23.48 5.86
CA THR A 168 32.25 22.22 6.60
C THR A 168 30.87 22.00 7.25
N PRO A 169 30.21 22.99 7.88
CA PRO A 169 28.86 22.80 8.43
C PRO A 169 27.80 22.50 7.36
N LEU A 170 27.98 23.03 6.15
CA LEU A 170 27.09 22.80 5.00
C LEU A 170 27.34 21.44 4.36
N THR A 171 28.60 21.07 4.09
CA THR A 171 28.89 19.76 3.47
C THR A 171 28.50 18.61 4.40
N THR A 172 28.84 18.68 5.68
CA THR A 172 28.53 17.61 6.65
C THR A 172 27.03 17.43 6.90
N THR A 173 26.23 18.50 6.83
CA THR A 173 24.77 18.40 6.96
C THR A 173 24.14 17.77 5.72
N TYR A 174 24.54 18.16 4.52
CA TYR A 174 24.04 17.53 3.29
C TYR A 174 24.53 16.08 3.12
N GLU A 175 25.79 15.77 3.43
CA GLU A 175 26.31 14.40 3.43
C GLU A 175 25.54 13.51 4.42
N SER A 176 25.27 14.01 5.63
CA SER A 176 24.45 13.31 6.62
C SER A 176 23.00 13.12 6.15
N PHE A 177 22.40 14.14 5.50
CA PHE A 177 21.04 14.04 4.96
C PHE A 177 20.96 13.00 3.84
N PHE A 178 21.77 13.11 2.79
CA PHE A 178 21.68 12.19 1.66
C PHE A 178 22.14 10.77 2.02
N GLY A 179 23.07 10.60 2.96
CA GLY A 179 23.60 9.31 3.37
C GLY A 179 22.79 8.55 4.43
N LEU A 180 22.15 9.23 5.38
CA LEU A 180 21.52 8.59 6.56
C LEU A 180 20.02 8.88 6.73
N HIS A 181 19.45 9.85 6.01
CA HIS A 181 18.06 10.24 6.23
C HIS A 181 17.08 9.20 5.67
N PRO A 182 16.02 8.78 6.41
CA PRO A 182 15.13 7.68 5.99
C PRO A 182 14.29 7.97 4.72
N LEU A 183 14.18 9.25 4.33
CA LEU A 183 13.58 9.66 3.05
C LEU A 183 14.58 9.70 1.88
N SER A 184 15.89 9.63 2.14
CA SER A 184 16.92 9.48 1.11
C SER A 184 17.07 7.99 0.78
N GLN A 185 16.34 7.53 -0.22
CA GLN A 185 16.26 6.11 -0.58
C GLN A 185 16.90 5.85 -1.94
N VAL A 186 17.59 4.72 -2.08
CA VAL A 186 18.14 4.26 -3.36
C VAL A 186 17.01 4.08 -4.36
N LEU A 187 17.10 4.75 -5.52
CA LEU A 187 16.06 4.78 -6.55
C LEU A 187 15.72 3.37 -7.05
N ASP A 188 14.44 3.00 -7.01
CA ASP A 188 13.96 1.68 -7.43
C ASP A 188 13.87 1.53 -8.96
N GLN A 189 15.02 1.22 -9.55
CA GLN A 189 15.20 1.00 -10.99
C GLN A 189 14.94 -0.47 -11.40
N THR A 190 13.96 -1.14 -10.78
CA THR A 190 13.53 -2.47 -11.25
C THR A 190 13.02 -2.40 -12.69
N ASN A 191 12.15 -1.42 -12.98
CA ASN A 191 11.68 -1.06 -14.32
C ASN A 191 11.28 0.43 -14.37
N PRO A 192 10.97 1.01 -15.56
CA PRO A 192 10.64 2.44 -15.67
C PRO A 192 9.41 2.86 -14.85
N LEU A 193 8.42 1.97 -14.67
CA LEU A 193 7.24 2.25 -13.86
C LEU A 193 7.58 2.30 -12.36
N THR A 194 8.40 1.39 -11.83
CA THR A 194 8.82 1.44 -10.41
C THR A 194 9.60 2.71 -10.11
N GLN A 195 10.39 3.20 -11.06
CA GLN A 195 11.11 4.47 -10.94
C GLN A 195 10.16 5.67 -10.82
N ILE A 196 9.15 5.76 -11.69
CA ILE A 196 8.11 6.82 -11.62
C ILE A 196 7.33 6.71 -10.30
N VAL A 197 6.88 5.50 -9.94
CA VAL A 197 6.10 5.27 -8.72
C VAL A 197 6.92 5.67 -7.48
N HIS A 198 8.19 5.26 -7.38
CA HIS A 198 9.07 5.63 -6.27
C HIS A 198 9.24 7.15 -6.14
N GLY A 199 9.47 7.87 -7.25
CA GLY A 199 9.53 9.33 -7.28
C GLY A 199 8.22 10.04 -6.91
N ARG A 200 7.09 9.32 -6.93
CA ARG A 200 5.74 9.83 -6.58
C ARG A 200 5.20 9.30 -5.24
N LYS A 201 6.01 8.60 -4.44
CA LYS A 201 5.62 8.12 -3.11
C LYS A 201 5.58 9.27 -2.09
N LEU A 202 4.52 9.26 -1.29
CA LEU A 202 4.36 10.04 -0.08
C LEU A 202 4.66 9.15 1.13
N SER A 203 5.30 9.72 2.15
CA SER A 203 5.63 9.05 3.39
C SER A 203 5.20 9.91 4.58
N TYR A 204 4.49 9.30 5.54
CA TYR A 204 4.29 9.86 6.88
C TYR A 204 5.50 9.59 7.81
N LEU A 205 6.43 8.73 7.39
CA LEU A 205 7.61 8.33 8.17
C LEU A 205 8.77 9.32 7.99
N GLY A 206 9.48 9.62 9.07
CA GLY A 206 10.69 10.46 9.06
C GLY A 206 10.77 11.40 10.27
N PRO A 207 11.85 12.17 10.43
CA PRO A 207 11.96 13.16 11.50
C PRO A 207 10.89 14.24 11.34
N GLY A 208 10.17 14.54 12.43
CA GLY A 208 9.00 15.42 12.42
C GLY A 208 7.72 14.78 11.84
N GLY A 209 7.78 13.50 11.46
CA GLY A 209 6.63 12.67 11.09
C GLY A 209 6.29 11.64 12.18
N LEU A 210 5.73 10.51 11.77
CA LEU A 210 5.36 9.39 12.64
C LEU A 210 6.38 8.25 12.53
N THR A 211 6.37 7.31 13.48
CA THR A 211 7.05 6.01 13.30
C THR A 211 6.01 4.93 13.02
N GLY A 212 6.43 3.84 12.36
CA GLY A 212 5.50 2.76 12.00
C GLY A 212 4.77 2.16 13.21
N GLN A 213 5.43 2.07 14.36
CA GLN A 213 4.84 1.53 15.59
C GLN A 213 3.94 2.52 16.33
N THR A 214 4.18 3.84 16.24
CA THR A 214 3.38 4.85 16.95
C THR A 214 2.18 5.37 16.14
N ALA A 215 2.15 5.11 14.82
CA ALA A 215 1.08 5.59 13.96
C ALA A 215 -0.25 4.84 14.20
N SER A 216 -1.23 5.57 14.72
CA SER A 216 -2.58 5.06 15.01
C SER A 216 -3.34 4.63 13.75
N PHE A 217 -4.28 3.69 13.91
CA PHE A 217 -5.13 3.17 12.83
C PHE A 217 -5.79 4.29 12.01
N ARG A 218 -6.37 5.29 12.68
CA ARG A 218 -7.01 6.46 12.05
C ARG A 218 -6.13 7.18 11.02
N ILE A 219 -4.80 7.19 11.18
CA ILE A 219 -3.88 7.87 10.25
C ILE A 219 -3.56 7.00 9.03
N ARG A 220 -3.63 5.68 9.20
CA ARG A 220 -3.42 4.67 8.15
C ARG A 220 -4.62 4.55 7.23
N ASP A 221 -5.83 4.80 7.75
CA ASP A 221 -7.10 4.73 7.03
C ASP A 221 -7.17 5.66 5.80
N ILE A 222 -8.10 5.35 4.89
CA ILE A 222 -8.35 6.14 3.69
C ILE A 222 -9.35 7.25 4.03
N HIS A 223 -8.87 8.48 4.22
CA HIS A 223 -9.75 9.63 4.40
C HIS A 223 -10.38 10.08 3.07
N PRO A 224 -11.68 10.40 2.98
CA PRO A 224 -12.36 10.77 1.72
C PRO A 224 -11.69 11.88 0.91
N SER A 225 -11.01 12.86 1.53
CA SER A 225 -10.29 13.92 0.82
C SER A 225 -9.02 13.46 0.09
N HIS A 226 -8.60 12.20 0.26
CA HIS A 226 -7.59 11.55 -0.59
C HIS A 226 -8.05 11.40 -2.05
N TYR A 227 -9.35 11.47 -2.33
CA TYR A 227 -9.91 11.34 -3.70
C TYR A 227 -9.22 12.28 -4.69
N GLY A 228 -8.83 11.75 -5.85
CA GLY A 228 -8.08 12.48 -6.89
C GLY A 228 -6.64 12.88 -6.52
N ARG A 229 -6.20 12.67 -5.27
CA ARG A 229 -4.94 13.22 -4.72
C ARG A 229 -3.94 12.16 -4.32
N ILE A 230 -4.38 11.17 -3.55
CA ILE A 230 -3.56 10.06 -3.04
C ILE A 230 -4.24 8.75 -3.46
N CYS A 231 -3.45 7.79 -3.94
CA CYS A 231 -3.98 6.49 -4.31
C CYS A 231 -4.57 5.77 -3.07
N PRO A 232 -5.83 5.30 -3.12
CA PRO A 232 -6.39 4.49 -2.04
C PRO A 232 -5.82 3.07 -2.03
N ILE A 233 -5.42 2.55 -3.21
CA ILE A 233 -4.98 1.16 -3.43
C ILE A 233 -3.47 0.98 -3.23
N ASP A 234 -2.65 1.85 -3.83
CA ASP A 234 -1.18 1.71 -3.79
C ASP A 234 -0.61 2.16 -2.44
N THR A 235 -0.38 1.17 -1.58
CA THR A 235 0.27 1.25 -0.27
C THR A 235 1.19 0.04 -0.10
N SER A 236 2.26 0.17 0.69
CA SER A 236 3.04 -0.99 1.13
C SER A 236 2.18 -1.95 1.98
N GLU A 237 2.32 -3.25 1.75
CA GLU A 237 1.84 -4.31 2.66
C GLU A 237 2.67 -4.31 3.98
N GLY A 238 2.13 -4.88 5.07
CA GLY A 238 2.82 -4.99 6.36
C GLY A 238 2.81 -3.74 7.25
N ILE A 239 3.83 -3.56 8.11
CA ILE A 239 3.87 -2.53 9.18
C ILE A 239 3.68 -1.09 8.65
N ASN A 240 4.06 -0.81 7.40
CA ASN A 240 3.97 0.52 6.80
C ASN A 240 2.64 0.80 6.08
N VAL A 241 1.66 -0.10 6.17
CA VAL A 241 0.34 0.04 5.52
C VAL A 241 -0.35 1.36 5.86
N GLY A 242 -0.79 2.08 4.82
CA GLY A 242 -1.40 3.40 4.92
C GLY A 242 -0.43 4.57 5.16
N LEU A 243 0.81 4.29 5.60
CA LEU A 243 1.83 5.31 5.92
C LEU A 243 2.72 5.67 4.73
N ILE A 244 2.87 4.75 3.77
CA ILE A 244 3.53 5.00 2.48
C ILE A 244 2.47 4.80 1.40
N ARG A 245 2.19 5.84 0.61
CA ARG A 245 1.14 5.86 -0.43
C ARG A 245 1.61 6.63 -1.65
N SER A 246 1.16 6.28 -2.85
CA SER A 246 1.52 7.02 -4.07
C SER A 246 0.55 8.16 -4.40
N LEU A 247 1.05 9.22 -5.03
CA LEU A 247 0.21 10.28 -5.61
C LEU A 247 -0.72 9.75 -6.71
N ALA A 248 -1.96 10.21 -6.74
CA ALA A 248 -2.87 9.95 -7.85
C ALA A 248 -2.35 10.61 -9.16
N ILE A 249 -2.82 10.11 -10.32
CA ILE A 249 -2.29 10.47 -11.65
C ILE A 249 -2.24 11.99 -11.86
N HIS A 250 -3.37 12.68 -11.71
CA HIS A 250 -3.49 14.12 -11.96
C HIS A 250 -3.23 15.00 -10.73
N ALA A 251 -2.80 14.43 -9.61
CA ALA A 251 -2.50 15.19 -8.40
C ALA A 251 -1.27 16.09 -8.63
N ARG A 252 -1.36 17.35 -8.17
CA ARG A 252 -0.22 18.28 -8.13
C ARG A 252 -0.02 18.86 -6.74
N ILE A 253 1.20 19.28 -6.44
CA ILE A 253 1.50 20.03 -5.22
C ILE A 253 1.34 21.51 -5.52
N GLY A 254 0.39 22.18 -4.86
CA GLY A 254 0.21 23.62 -4.97
C GLY A 254 1.31 24.40 -4.23
N PRO A 255 1.44 25.73 -4.44
CA PRO A 255 2.57 26.54 -3.93
C PRO A 255 2.81 26.50 -2.42
N TRP A 256 1.82 26.06 -1.64
CA TRP A 256 1.87 26.02 -0.17
C TRP A 256 2.06 24.59 0.40
N GLY A 257 2.28 23.59 -0.45
CA GLY A 257 2.38 22.18 -0.06
C GLY A 257 1.04 21.47 0.12
N SER A 258 -0.05 22.02 -0.41
CA SER A 258 -1.39 21.41 -0.45
C SER A 258 -1.58 20.57 -1.71
N LEU A 259 -2.17 19.38 -1.60
CA LEU A 259 -2.51 18.58 -2.79
C LEU A 259 -3.74 19.13 -3.52
N GLU A 260 -3.53 19.51 -4.77
CA GLU A 260 -4.58 19.95 -5.68
C GLU A 260 -4.84 18.85 -6.70
N THR A 261 -6.10 18.67 -7.08
CA THR A 261 -6.52 17.76 -8.16
C THR A 261 -7.40 18.56 -9.13
N PRO A 262 -7.33 18.28 -10.45
CA PRO A 262 -8.17 18.98 -11.41
C PRO A 262 -9.60 18.46 -11.34
N PHE A 263 -10.52 19.40 -11.43
CA PHE A 263 -11.93 19.22 -11.71
C PHE A 263 -12.28 20.08 -12.93
N TYR A 264 -13.45 19.85 -13.49
CA TYR A 264 -14.02 20.73 -14.50
C TYR A 264 -15.09 21.59 -13.87
N GLU A 265 -14.96 22.90 -14.09
CA GLU A 265 -16.03 23.85 -13.83
C GLU A 265 -17.01 23.78 -15.01
N ILE A 266 -18.29 23.67 -14.70
CA ILE A 266 -19.37 23.91 -15.65
C ILE A 266 -20.28 24.97 -15.05
N ASP A 267 -20.52 25.98 -15.87
CA ASP A 267 -21.39 27.12 -15.63
C ASP A 267 -22.57 27.00 -16.61
N GLU A 268 -23.79 27.02 -16.09
CA GLU A 268 -25.02 26.92 -16.89
C GLU A 268 -25.09 27.99 -18.00
N ARG A 269 -24.43 29.14 -17.79
CA ARG A 269 -24.46 30.28 -18.72
C ARG A 269 -23.40 30.20 -19.81
N SER A 270 -22.37 29.37 -19.66
CA SER A 270 -21.29 29.28 -20.64
C SER A 270 -20.95 27.83 -20.99
N LYS A 271 -21.13 27.48 -22.28
CA LYS A 271 -20.73 26.18 -22.86
C LYS A 271 -19.20 25.97 -22.92
N ARG A 272 -18.43 26.65 -22.07
CA ARG A 272 -16.96 26.59 -22.00
C ARG A 272 -16.52 25.75 -20.80
N VAL A 273 -15.98 24.57 -21.10
CA VAL A 273 -15.45 23.65 -20.09
C VAL A 273 -14.07 24.14 -19.64
N GLN A 274 -13.94 24.65 -18.41
CA GLN A 274 -12.67 25.10 -17.84
C GLN A 274 -12.14 24.11 -16.79
N MET A 275 -10.85 23.76 -16.86
CA MET A 275 -10.21 22.90 -15.86
C MET A 275 -9.71 23.75 -14.68
N LEU A 276 -10.23 23.49 -13.48
CA LEU A 276 -9.78 24.12 -12.24
C LEU A 276 -9.12 23.10 -11.31
N TYR A 277 -7.95 23.46 -10.77
CA TYR A 277 -7.28 22.67 -9.74
C TYR A 277 -7.71 23.11 -8.34
N LEU A 278 -8.37 22.23 -7.59
CA LEU A 278 -8.92 22.55 -6.27
C LEU A 278 -8.12 21.90 -5.13
N SER A 279 -7.71 22.73 -4.17
CA SER A 279 -7.17 22.28 -2.88
C SER A 279 -8.27 21.60 -2.05
N PRO A 280 -7.94 20.76 -1.06
CA PRO A 280 -8.93 20.05 -0.25
C PRO A 280 -9.81 21.02 0.55
N SER A 281 -9.25 22.17 0.92
CA SER A 281 -9.95 23.24 1.64
C SER A 281 -10.84 24.14 0.76
N ARG A 282 -10.82 23.92 -0.57
CA ARG A 282 -11.72 24.57 -1.52
C ARG A 282 -12.83 23.62 -1.96
N GLU A 283 -12.51 22.34 -2.17
CA GLU A 283 -13.47 21.28 -2.49
C GLU A 283 -14.66 21.22 -1.51
N GLU A 284 -14.46 21.46 -0.20
CA GLU A 284 -15.55 21.48 0.79
C GLU A 284 -16.68 22.49 0.51
N TYR A 285 -16.46 23.48 -0.36
CA TYR A 285 -17.46 24.48 -0.77
C TYR A 285 -18.14 24.16 -2.11
N TYR A 286 -17.70 23.13 -2.83
CA TYR A 286 -18.28 22.71 -4.11
C TYR A 286 -18.97 21.35 -3.97
N MET A 287 -19.97 21.08 -4.79
CA MET A 287 -20.52 19.74 -4.97
C MET A 287 -19.79 19.05 -6.13
N VAL A 288 -19.43 17.78 -5.96
CA VAL A 288 -18.60 17.03 -6.92
C VAL A 288 -19.21 15.65 -7.13
N ALA A 289 -19.32 15.17 -8.37
CA ALA A 289 -19.86 13.84 -8.68
C ALA A 289 -18.94 13.01 -9.56
N SER A 290 -19.33 11.76 -9.73
CA SER A 290 -18.64 10.73 -10.50
C SER A 290 -19.41 10.35 -11.76
N GLY A 291 -19.07 10.90 -12.93
CA GLY A 291 -19.64 10.45 -14.21
C GLY A 291 -19.84 11.54 -15.27
N ASN A 292 -20.16 11.12 -16.51
CA ASN A 292 -20.51 12.01 -17.64
C ASN A 292 -21.63 11.36 -18.47
N SER A 293 -22.54 12.13 -19.08
CA SER A 293 -23.63 11.66 -19.97
C SER A 293 -23.28 11.57 -21.47
N LEU A 294 -22.01 11.70 -21.87
CA LEU A 294 -21.62 11.79 -23.29
C LEU A 294 -21.71 10.47 -24.11
N ALA A 295 -22.55 9.53 -23.68
CA ALA A 295 -22.90 8.30 -24.41
C ALA A 295 -24.38 8.27 -24.86
N LEU A 296 -25.23 9.20 -24.42
CA LEU A 296 -26.59 9.32 -24.93
C LEU A 296 -26.61 10.16 -26.21
N ASN A 297 -27.15 9.57 -27.28
CA ASN A 297 -27.49 10.27 -28.52
C ASN A 297 -28.42 11.47 -28.23
N GLN A 298 -28.39 12.49 -29.09
CA GLN A 298 -29.03 13.80 -28.91
C GLN A 298 -30.58 13.81 -28.92
N GLY A 299 -31.27 12.78 -28.41
CA GLY A 299 -32.71 12.61 -28.58
C GLY A 299 -33.48 11.84 -27.51
N ILE A 300 -32.93 11.56 -26.32
CA ILE A 300 -33.67 10.91 -25.23
C ILE A 300 -33.58 11.76 -23.95
N GLN A 301 -34.73 12.28 -23.51
CA GLN A 301 -34.92 12.84 -22.17
C GLN A 301 -35.37 11.72 -21.22
N GLU A 302 -34.50 11.29 -20.31
CA GLU A 302 -34.89 10.55 -19.12
C GLU A 302 -34.27 11.22 -17.89
N GLU A 303 -35.07 11.40 -16.84
CA GLU A 303 -34.64 12.02 -15.58
C GLU A 303 -33.73 11.07 -14.80
N GLN A 304 -32.41 11.26 -14.91
CA GLN A 304 -31.42 10.42 -14.22
C GLN A 304 -30.86 11.07 -12.95
N VAL A 305 -31.09 10.44 -11.80
CA VAL A 305 -30.57 10.86 -10.50
C VAL A 305 -29.13 10.36 -10.33
N VAL A 306 -28.19 11.26 -10.00
CA VAL A 306 -26.75 10.96 -9.90
C VAL A 306 -26.30 10.98 -8.43
N PRO A 307 -25.48 10.02 -7.97
CA PRO A 307 -24.80 10.13 -6.69
C PRO A 307 -23.71 11.20 -6.76
N ALA A 308 -23.95 12.32 -6.08
CA ALA A 308 -22.99 13.39 -5.88
C ALA A 308 -22.42 13.32 -4.46
N ARG A 309 -21.25 13.94 -4.26
CA ARG A 309 -20.56 13.99 -2.99
C ARG A 309 -20.42 15.44 -2.51
N TYR A 310 -20.91 15.69 -1.30
CA TYR A 310 -20.81 16.98 -0.60
C TYR A 310 -20.47 16.71 0.87
N ARG A 311 -19.54 17.50 1.43
CA ARG A 311 -19.10 17.41 2.85
C ARG A 311 -18.83 15.99 3.39
N GLN A 312 -18.29 15.10 2.54
CA GLN A 312 -17.94 13.70 2.85
C GLN A 312 -19.10 12.69 2.83
N GLU A 313 -20.33 13.12 2.55
CA GLU A 313 -21.51 12.26 2.39
C GLU A 313 -21.87 12.08 0.90
N PHE A 314 -22.57 10.98 0.59
CA PHE A 314 -23.13 10.71 -0.73
C PHE A 314 -24.62 11.08 -0.75
N LEU A 315 -25.02 11.94 -1.69
CA LEU A 315 -26.38 12.41 -1.88
C LEU A 315 -26.84 12.07 -3.30
N THR A 316 -28.07 11.58 -3.45
CA THR A 316 -28.73 11.42 -4.75
C THR A 316 -29.38 12.73 -5.17
N ILE A 317 -28.95 13.32 -6.29
CA ILE A 317 -29.39 14.64 -6.77
C ILE A 317 -29.79 14.54 -8.26
N ALA A 318 -30.70 15.41 -8.71
CA ALA A 318 -31.12 15.51 -10.11
C ALA A 318 -29.95 15.86 -11.05
N TRP A 319 -30.05 15.40 -12.31
CA TRP A 319 -28.98 15.44 -13.32
C TRP A 319 -28.30 16.80 -13.52
N GLU A 320 -29.04 17.89 -13.34
CA GLU A 320 -28.68 19.26 -13.68
C GLU A 320 -27.40 19.79 -12.99
N GLN A 321 -26.94 19.14 -11.91
CA GLN A 321 -26.02 19.77 -10.97
C GLN A 321 -24.54 19.33 -11.01
N VAL A 322 -24.09 18.35 -11.82
CA VAL A 322 -22.70 17.84 -11.66
C VAL A 322 -21.97 17.21 -12.88
N HIS A 323 -20.62 17.34 -12.92
CA HIS A 323 -19.88 17.44 -14.20
C HIS A 323 -18.40 16.89 -14.27
N LEU A 324 -18.16 15.89 -15.14
CA LEU A 324 -17.00 15.61 -16.06
C LEU A 324 -15.62 14.95 -15.68
N ARG A 325 -15.07 14.14 -16.63
CA ARG A 325 -13.65 13.61 -16.77
C ARG A 325 -13.21 13.18 -18.22
N ILE A 326 -11.95 12.69 -18.44
CA ILE A 326 -11.12 12.70 -19.72
C ILE A 326 -10.38 11.35 -20.12
N PRO A 327 -9.94 11.10 -21.40
CA PRO A 327 -9.22 9.88 -21.88
C PRO A 327 -7.97 10.01 -22.84
N LEU A 328 -7.53 8.88 -23.48
CA LEU A 328 -6.60 8.66 -24.66
C LEU A 328 -5.05 8.65 -24.42
N SER A 329 -4.11 8.22 -25.33
CA SER A 329 -3.89 7.03 -26.23
C SER A 329 -2.54 7.12 -27.01
N GLN A 330 -1.95 6.13 -27.72
CA GLN A 330 -1.62 4.69 -27.54
C GLN A 330 -0.44 4.35 -28.50
N SER A 331 0.29 3.23 -28.34
CA SER A 331 1.22 2.66 -29.36
C SER A 331 1.34 1.10 -29.45
N GLU A 332 2.06 0.34 -28.60
CA GLU A 332 2.37 -1.11 -28.83
C GLU A 332 2.60 -2.04 -27.59
N LYS A 333 1.93 -3.19 -27.47
CA LYS A 333 0.79 -3.35 -26.54
C LYS A 333 0.72 -4.73 -25.85
N CYS A 334 0.19 -4.76 -24.63
CA CYS A 334 -0.48 -5.96 -24.10
C CYS A 334 -1.76 -6.24 -24.92
N ILE A 335 -2.21 -7.50 -25.05
CA ILE A 335 -3.45 -7.79 -25.84
C ILE A 335 -4.65 -7.05 -25.24
N VAL A 336 -4.70 -6.92 -23.91
CA VAL A 336 -5.68 -6.10 -23.19
C VAL A 336 -4.92 -5.05 -22.39
N GLY A 337 -5.07 -3.76 -22.69
CA GLY A 337 -4.38 -2.66 -22.00
C GLY A 337 -5.31 -1.62 -21.40
N THR A 338 -4.80 -0.77 -20.51
CA THR A 338 -5.54 0.37 -19.94
C THR A 338 -5.47 1.64 -20.82
N GLY A 339 -4.45 1.68 -21.67
CA GLY A 339 -4.02 2.82 -22.48
C GLY A 339 -3.37 3.95 -21.69
N LEU A 340 -2.87 3.66 -20.48
CA LEU A 340 -1.95 4.51 -19.71
C LEU A 340 -0.47 4.13 -19.96
N GLU A 341 -0.22 2.96 -20.54
CA GLU A 341 1.11 2.35 -20.75
C GLU A 341 2.02 3.23 -21.61
N ARG A 342 1.45 3.94 -22.60
CA ARG A 342 2.18 4.93 -23.41
C ARG A 342 2.60 6.14 -22.60
N GLN A 343 1.69 6.68 -21.78
CA GLN A 343 1.98 7.86 -20.99
C GLN A 343 3.04 7.55 -19.93
N ALA A 344 2.96 6.38 -19.29
CA ALA A 344 3.98 5.90 -18.37
C ALA A 344 5.35 5.71 -19.04
N ALA A 345 5.40 5.21 -20.29
CA ALA A 345 6.63 5.10 -21.05
C ALA A 345 7.21 6.48 -21.42
N LEU A 346 6.37 7.42 -21.89
CA LEU A 346 6.76 8.80 -22.20
C LEU A 346 7.29 9.55 -20.99
N ASP A 347 6.57 9.49 -19.85
CA ASP A 347 6.97 10.16 -18.60
C ASP A 347 8.25 9.56 -17.98
N SER A 348 8.67 8.37 -18.44
CA SER A 348 9.91 7.73 -17.99
C SER A 348 11.17 8.15 -18.75
N GLY A 349 11.03 8.84 -19.90
CA GLY A 349 12.15 9.13 -20.80
C GLY A 349 12.16 10.56 -21.37
N PRO A 350 13.32 11.04 -21.86
CA PRO A 350 13.42 12.36 -22.46
C PRO A 350 12.72 12.42 -23.83
N SER A 351 11.94 13.48 -24.09
CA SER A 351 11.19 13.71 -25.33
C SER A 351 11.72 14.92 -26.10
N MET A 352 12.08 14.75 -27.38
CA MET A 352 12.74 15.77 -28.23
C MET A 352 12.02 16.00 -29.58
N ARG A 353 12.59 16.85 -30.47
CA ARG A 353 11.93 17.39 -31.67
C ARG A 353 12.90 17.69 -32.84
N GLU A 354 13.49 16.67 -33.48
CA GLU A 354 14.43 16.86 -34.61
C GLU A 354 14.34 15.75 -35.68
N LYS A 355 14.96 15.95 -36.85
CA LYS A 355 14.98 15.00 -37.98
C LYS A 355 16.22 14.11 -37.90
N ILE A 356 16.08 12.80 -38.03
CA ILE A 356 17.22 11.87 -37.88
C ILE A 356 18.06 11.84 -39.16
N PHE A 357 19.38 12.02 -39.00
CA PHE A 357 20.35 11.91 -40.10
C PHE A 357 21.08 10.57 -40.07
N TYR A 358 21.49 10.10 -38.88
CA TYR A 358 22.25 8.87 -38.72
C TYR A 358 21.84 8.11 -37.44
N ILE A 359 21.86 6.79 -37.53
CA ILE A 359 21.61 5.87 -36.41
C ILE A 359 22.77 4.90 -36.35
N ASP A 360 23.41 4.89 -35.19
CA ASP A 360 24.44 3.95 -34.77
C ASP A 360 23.83 2.94 -33.78
N THR A 361 24.60 1.92 -33.37
CA THR A 361 24.19 1.06 -32.24
C THR A 361 24.16 1.82 -30.92
N ASP A 362 25.08 2.78 -30.76
CA ASP A 362 25.41 3.39 -29.47
C ASP A 362 24.92 4.85 -29.35
N LYS A 363 24.46 5.46 -30.46
CA LYS A 363 24.03 6.86 -30.53
C LYS A 363 23.05 7.11 -31.67
N ILE A 364 22.13 8.05 -31.43
CA ILE A 364 21.24 8.61 -32.46
C ILE A 364 21.73 10.03 -32.77
N ILE A 365 21.98 10.32 -34.04
CA ILE A 365 22.36 11.66 -34.50
C ILE A 365 21.16 12.30 -35.18
N LEU A 366 20.66 13.33 -34.52
CA LEU A 366 19.61 14.21 -35.00
C LEU A 366 20.22 15.43 -35.71
N SER A 367 19.43 16.01 -36.60
CA SER A 367 19.74 17.22 -37.35
C SER A 367 18.50 18.10 -37.38
N GLY A 368 18.65 19.38 -37.03
CA GLY A 368 17.56 20.34 -36.99
C GLY A 368 18.08 21.76 -37.20
N ASN A 369 17.51 22.49 -38.16
CA ASN A 369 17.81 23.91 -38.44
C ASN A 369 19.30 24.26 -38.67
N GLY A 370 20.14 23.27 -39.02
CA GLY A 370 21.59 23.46 -39.24
C GLY A 370 22.46 22.85 -38.13
N ASP A 371 21.91 22.66 -36.94
CA ASP A 371 22.60 22.01 -35.81
C ASP A 371 22.44 20.49 -35.84
N THR A 372 23.44 19.78 -35.31
CA THR A 372 23.41 18.31 -35.13
C THR A 372 23.48 17.94 -33.66
N LEU A 373 22.43 17.29 -33.13
CA LEU A 373 22.38 16.80 -31.76
C LEU A 373 22.68 15.30 -31.70
N SER A 374 23.77 14.91 -31.04
CA SER A 374 24.08 13.50 -30.76
C SER A 374 23.50 13.07 -29.40
N ILE A 375 22.55 12.14 -29.41
CA ILE A 375 22.00 11.52 -28.21
C ILE A 375 22.67 10.14 -28.01
N PRO A 376 23.48 9.93 -26.97
CA PRO A 376 24.02 8.61 -26.64
C PRO A 376 22.90 7.68 -26.15
N LEU A 377 22.93 6.43 -26.57
CA LEU A 377 22.02 5.39 -26.11
C LEU A 377 22.61 4.67 -24.88
N VAL A 378 21.73 4.29 -23.95
CA VAL A 378 22.12 3.50 -22.78
C VAL A 378 22.30 2.04 -23.18
N MET A 379 23.54 1.54 -23.15
CA MET A 379 23.88 0.17 -23.55
C MET A 379 24.42 -0.62 -22.35
N TYR A 380 23.73 -1.73 -22.01
CA TYR A 380 24.13 -2.68 -20.94
C TYR A 380 24.52 -2.02 -19.61
N GLN A 381 23.80 -0.97 -19.20
CA GLN A 381 24.10 -0.26 -17.96
C GLN A 381 23.50 -0.98 -16.75
N HIS A 382 24.29 -1.09 -15.68
CA HIS A 382 23.86 -1.56 -14.36
C HIS A 382 22.80 -0.64 -13.74
N SER A 383 21.69 -1.21 -13.25
CA SER A 383 20.69 -0.52 -12.43
C SER A 383 20.92 -0.76 -10.94
N ASN A 384 20.42 0.14 -10.09
CA ASN A 384 20.42 -0.02 -8.62
C ASN A 384 19.81 -1.35 -8.11
N LYS A 385 19.02 -2.06 -8.94
CA LYS A 385 18.37 -3.33 -8.60
C LYS A 385 19.01 -4.53 -9.31
N ASN A 386 20.21 -4.37 -9.88
CA ASN A 386 20.93 -5.39 -10.65
C ASN A 386 20.14 -5.89 -11.88
N THR A 387 19.32 -5.01 -12.48
CA THR A 387 18.68 -5.24 -13.79
C THR A 387 19.51 -4.59 -14.90
N CYS A 388 19.39 -5.10 -16.13
CA CYS A 388 20.05 -4.53 -17.30
C CYS A 388 19.22 -3.37 -17.89
N MET A 389 19.82 -2.18 -17.99
CA MET A 389 19.27 -1.08 -18.76
C MET A 389 19.92 -1.05 -20.14
N HIS A 390 19.10 -1.22 -21.18
CA HIS A 390 19.53 -1.23 -22.57
C HIS A 390 18.45 -0.56 -23.43
N GLN A 391 18.87 0.27 -24.38
CA GLN A 391 18.00 1.01 -25.30
C GLN A 391 18.25 0.56 -26.74
N LYS A 392 17.17 0.31 -27.49
CA LYS A 392 17.20 -0.10 -28.90
C LYS A 392 16.61 1.00 -29.78
N PRO A 393 17.34 1.55 -30.76
CA PRO A 393 16.79 2.56 -31.66
C PRO A 393 15.69 1.94 -32.52
N ARG A 394 14.53 2.61 -32.62
CA ARG A 394 13.34 2.06 -33.32
C ARG A 394 13.18 2.56 -34.76
N ILE A 395 13.65 3.77 -35.04
CA ILE A 395 13.23 4.53 -36.23
C ILE A 395 14.13 4.16 -37.43
N PRO A 396 13.58 3.94 -38.64
CA PRO A 396 14.41 3.78 -39.84
C PRO A 396 15.04 5.11 -40.27
N ARG A 397 16.23 5.03 -40.89
CA ARG A 397 16.99 6.21 -41.38
C ARG A 397 16.13 7.07 -42.34
N GLY A 398 16.30 8.40 -42.27
CA GLY A 398 15.65 9.36 -43.17
C GLY A 398 14.21 9.77 -42.83
N LYS A 399 13.57 9.17 -41.82
CA LYS A 399 12.17 9.48 -41.46
C LYS A 399 12.03 10.80 -40.67
N CYS A 400 11.09 11.65 -41.07
CA CYS A 400 10.71 12.86 -40.31
C CYS A 400 9.90 12.49 -39.06
N MET A 401 10.12 13.23 -37.98
CA MET A 401 9.66 12.90 -36.62
C MET A 401 8.69 13.93 -36.05
N LYS A 402 7.73 13.48 -35.23
CA LYS A 402 6.82 14.37 -34.49
C LYS A 402 7.37 14.70 -33.10
N LYS A 403 7.03 15.87 -32.55
CA LYS A 403 7.40 16.26 -31.16
C LYS A 403 6.86 15.22 -30.17
N GLY A 404 7.71 14.74 -29.26
CA GLY A 404 7.29 13.78 -28.22
C GLY A 404 7.09 12.36 -28.74
N GLN A 405 7.62 12.03 -29.92
CA GLN A 405 7.71 10.65 -30.39
C GLN A 405 8.96 9.98 -29.80
N ILE A 406 8.80 8.76 -29.30
CA ILE A 406 9.88 7.97 -28.68
C ILE A 406 10.91 7.56 -29.74
N LEU A 407 12.21 7.73 -29.42
CA LEU A 407 13.33 7.51 -30.34
C LEU A 407 13.90 6.08 -30.26
N ALA A 408 13.99 5.57 -29.03
CA ALA A 408 14.51 4.25 -28.71
C ALA A 408 13.63 3.61 -27.63
N ASP A 409 13.39 2.32 -27.76
CA ASP A 409 12.70 1.53 -26.74
C ASP A 409 13.72 1.09 -25.68
N GLY A 410 13.41 1.31 -24.40
CA GLY A 410 14.18 0.79 -23.27
C GLY A 410 13.83 -0.66 -22.92
N ALA A 411 14.53 -1.21 -21.92
CA ALA A 411 14.46 -2.63 -21.54
C ALA A 411 13.07 -3.19 -21.16
N ALA A 412 12.09 -2.34 -20.85
CA ALA A 412 10.72 -2.73 -20.51
C ALA A 412 9.67 -1.89 -21.26
N THR A 413 9.99 -1.47 -22.48
CA THR A 413 9.07 -0.79 -23.40
C THR A 413 9.14 -1.45 -24.77
N VAL A 414 8.00 -1.54 -25.46
CA VAL A 414 7.94 -2.02 -26.85
C VAL A 414 7.14 -1.00 -27.64
N GLY A 415 7.68 -0.53 -28.76
CA GLY A 415 7.04 0.46 -29.61
C GLY A 415 6.54 1.71 -28.88
N GLY A 416 7.21 2.11 -27.80
CA GLY A 416 6.85 3.27 -27.00
C GLY A 416 5.64 3.12 -26.06
N GLU A 417 5.17 1.89 -25.77
CA GLU A 417 4.38 1.62 -24.55
C GLU A 417 5.20 0.80 -23.55
N LEU A 418 4.76 0.84 -22.28
CA LEU A 418 5.31 0.00 -21.22
C LEU A 418 4.92 -1.47 -21.41
N ALA A 419 5.92 -2.35 -21.47
CA ALA A 419 5.77 -3.80 -21.61
C ALA A 419 6.60 -4.51 -20.52
N LEU A 420 5.97 -4.78 -19.37
CA LEU A 420 6.64 -5.38 -18.20
C LEU A 420 6.73 -6.92 -18.24
N GLY A 421 6.10 -7.57 -19.22
CA GLY A 421 5.99 -9.02 -19.29
C GLY A 421 5.64 -9.49 -20.70
N LYS A 422 5.11 -10.72 -20.80
CA LYS A 422 4.76 -11.38 -22.06
C LYS A 422 3.31 -11.85 -22.04
N ASN A 423 2.64 -11.78 -23.19
CA ASN A 423 1.36 -12.46 -23.39
C ASN A 423 1.68 -13.96 -23.57
N VAL A 424 1.02 -14.84 -22.81
CA VAL A 424 1.23 -16.30 -22.83
C VAL A 424 -0.12 -17.01 -22.73
N LEU A 425 -0.21 -18.25 -23.21
CA LEU A 425 -1.44 -19.03 -23.15
C LEU A 425 -1.64 -19.64 -21.75
N VAL A 426 -2.77 -19.34 -21.11
CA VAL A 426 -3.03 -19.70 -19.71
C VAL A 426 -4.28 -20.57 -19.59
N ALA A 427 -4.22 -21.63 -18.77
CA ALA A 427 -5.38 -22.42 -18.37
C ALA A 427 -5.66 -22.30 -16.86
N TYR A 428 -6.94 -22.37 -16.49
CA TYR A 428 -7.40 -22.44 -15.09
C TYR A 428 -8.02 -23.81 -14.83
N MET A 429 -7.21 -24.77 -14.39
CA MET A 429 -7.63 -26.13 -14.06
C MET A 429 -6.73 -26.72 -12.96
N PRO A 430 -7.24 -27.56 -12.04
CA PRO A 430 -6.37 -28.31 -11.14
C PRO A 430 -5.54 -29.32 -11.93
N TRP A 431 -4.24 -29.43 -11.64
CA TRP A 431 -3.33 -30.35 -12.32
C TRP A 431 -2.42 -31.08 -11.33
N GLU A 432 -2.72 -32.36 -11.06
CA GLU A 432 -1.91 -33.31 -10.28
C GLU A 432 -1.42 -32.81 -8.91
N GLY A 433 -2.06 -31.78 -8.33
CA GLY A 433 -1.61 -31.10 -7.13
C GLY A 433 -0.40 -30.17 -7.32
N TYR A 434 0.25 -30.15 -8.50
CA TYR A 434 1.39 -29.26 -8.76
C TYR A 434 1.01 -27.78 -8.75
N ASN A 435 -0.25 -27.43 -9.01
CA ASN A 435 -0.77 -26.08 -8.85
C ASN A 435 -1.69 -25.93 -7.63
N PHE A 436 -1.37 -26.60 -6.52
CA PHE A 436 -2.06 -26.39 -5.25
C PHE A 436 -1.87 -24.94 -4.74
N GLU A 437 -2.95 -24.34 -4.21
CA GLU A 437 -3.00 -22.92 -3.76
C GLU A 437 -2.40 -21.92 -4.78
N ASP A 438 -1.22 -21.36 -4.46
CA ASP A 438 -0.47 -20.36 -5.23
C ASP A 438 0.66 -20.96 -6.09
N ALA A 439 0.77 -22.28 -6.15
CA ALA A 439 1.70 -22.92 -7.06
C ALA A 439 1.24 -22.80 -8.52
N VAL A 440 2.19 -22.59 -9.44
CA VAL A 440 1.94 -22.43 -10.88
C VAL A 440 2.79 -23.42 -11.65
N LEU A 441 2.13 -24.14 -12.56
CA LEU A 441 2.74 -25.06 -13.52
C LEU A 441 3.17 -24.27 -14.75
N ILE A 442 4.37 -24.51 -15.29
CA ILE A 442 4.84 -23.83 -16.51
C ILE A 442 5.33 -24.83 -17.56
N SER A 443 5.14 -24.49 -18.84
CA SER A 443 5.67 -25.23 -19.97
C SER A 443 7.17 -25.00 -20.15
N GLU A 444 7.92 -26.05 -20.47
CA GLU A 444 9.31 -26.00 -20.89
C GLU A 444 9.52 -25.09 -22.12
N ARG A 445 8.47 -24.83 -22.91
CA ARG A 445 8.48 -23.84 -24.01
C ARG A 445 8.99 -22.47 -23.55
N LEU A 446 8.56 -22.03 -22.37
CA LEU A 446 8.90 -20.72 -21.81
C LEU A 446 10.40 -20.59 -21.45
N VAL A 447 11.09 -21.72 -21.27
CA VAL A 447 12.54 -21.79 -21.05
C VAL A 447 13.27 -21.79 -22.38
N TYR A 448 12.95 -22.72 -23.30
CA TYR A 448 13.67 -22.84 -24.58
C TYR A 448 13.53 -21.62 -25.50
N GLU A 449 12.38 -20.96 -25.52
CA GLU A 449 12.13 -19.79 -26.38
C GLU A 449 12.53 -18.46 -25.70
N ASP A 450 13.28 -18.53 -24.60
CA ASP A 450 13.80 -17.40 -23.83
C ASP A 450 12.73 -16.39 -23.36
N ILE A 451 11.45 -16.79 -23.31
CA ILE A 451 10.28 -15.91 -23.12
C ILE A 451 10.34 -15.18 -21.77
N TYR A 452 10.67 -15.90 -20.69
CA TYR A 452 10.90 -15.35 -19.35
C TYR A 452 12.38 -15.39 -18.98
N THR A 453 13.21 -14.73 -19.79
CA THR A 453 14.63 -14.52 -19.48
C THR A 453 14.92 -13.09 -19.08
N SER A 454 15.80 -12.93 -18.09
CA SER A 454 16.26 -11.63 -17.63
C SER A 454 17.78 -11.54 -17.64
N PHE A 455 18.29 -10.37 -18.02
CA PHE A 455 19.70 -10.04 -17.86
C PHE A 455 19.92 -9.31 -16.54
N HIS A 456 20.68 -9.93 -15.66
CA HIS A 456 21.12 -9.34 -14.41
C HIS A 456 22.57 -8.91 -14.52
N ILE A 457 22.84 -7.64 -14.23
CA ILE A 457 24.21 -7.13 -14.12
C ILE A 457 24.54 -7.05 -12.64
N ARG A 458 25.64 -7.67 -12.21
CA ARG A 458 26.15 -7.60 -10.84
C ARG A 458 27.51 -6.94 -10.85
N LYS A 459 27.62 -5.88 -10.04
CA LYS A 459 28.89 -5.20 -9.76
C LYS A 459 29.51 -5.80 -8.51
N TYR A 460 30.77 -6.19 -8.63
CA TYR A 460 31.61 -6.60 -7.50
C TYR A 460 32.70 -5.55 -7.32
N GLU A 461 33.08 -5.26 -6.08
CA GLU A 461 34.08 -4.24 -5.76
C GLU A 461 35.10 -4.80 -4.77
N ILE A 462 36.37 -4.57 -5.05
CA ILE A 462 37.47 -4.79 -4.09
C ILE A 462 38.38 -3.55 -4.09
N GLN A 463 38.82 -3.16 -2.90
CA GLN A 463 39.72 -2.02 -2.71
C GLN A 463 41.07 -2.53 -2.19
N THR A 464 42.16 -1.91 -2.66
CA THR A 464 43.49 -2.14 -2.10
C THR A 464 43.84 -1.07 -1.06
N TYR A 465 44.42 -1.51 0.05
CA TYR A 465 44.82 -0.67 1.17
C TYR A 465 46.33 -0.73 1.42
N MET A 466 46.85 0.28 2.13
CA MET A 466 48.14 0.18 2.80
C MET A 466 47.87 -0.39 4.19
N THR A 467 48.39 -1.58 4.51
CA THR A 467 48.39 -2.11 5.87
C THR A 467 49.64 -1.64 6.61
N SER A 468 49.72 -1.85 7.92
CA SER A 468 50.96 -1.62 8.69
C SER A 468 52.13 -2.49 8.22
N GLN A 469 51.84 -3.66 7.63
CA GLN A 469 52.83 -4.63 7.14
C GLN A 469 53.18 -4.43 5.65
N GLY A 470 52.57 -3.46 4.96
CA GLY A 470 52.91 -3.10 3.59
C GLY A 470 51.70 -2.85 2.67
N PRO A 471 51.95 -2.59 1.37
CA PRO A 471 50.89 -2.42 0.39
C PRO A 471 50.22 -3.76 0.05
N GLU A 472 48.88 -3.80 0.01
CA GLU A 472 48.18 -4.89 -0.66
C GLU A 472 48.49 -4.87 -2.16
N ARG A 473 48.86 -6.03 -2.72
CA ARG A 473 49.25 -6.19 -4.13
C ARG A 473 48.15 -6.91 -4.91
N VAL A 474 47.96 -6.53 -6.16
CA VAL A 474 47.13 -7.27 -7.13
C VAL A 474 48.07 -8.00 -8.07
N THR A 475 47.93 -9.33 -8.17
CA THR A 475 48.79 -10.22 -8.95
C THR A 475 48.00 -11.41 -9.45
N ASN A 476 48.43 -12.01 -10.57
CA ASN A 476 47.92 -13.31 -11.04
C ASN A 476 48.69 -14.49 -10.41
N GLU A 477 49.96 -14.28 -10.03
CA GLU A 477 50.77 -15.20 -9.26
C GLU A 477 50.27 -15.24 -7.81
N ILE A 478 49.62 -16.35 -7.43
CA ILE A 478 49.13 -16.60 -6.08
C ILE A 478 49.52 -18.03 -5.66
N PRO A 479 50.47 -18.21 -4.72
CA PRO A 479 51.17 -19.49 -4.52
C PRO A 479 50.34 -20.63 -3.92
N HIS A 480 49.16 -20.34 -3.35
CA HIS A 480 48.30 -21.34 -2.71
C HIS A 480 47.12 -21.81 -3.57
N LEU A 481 46.94 -21.26 -4.78
CA LEU A 481 45.76 -21.50 -5.61
C LEU A 481 46.09 -22.36 -6.84
N ALA A 482 45.23 -23.33 -7.12
CA ALA A 482 45.36 -24.18 -8.30
C ALA A 482 45.21 -23.36 -9.60
N ALA A 483 46.05 -23.64 -10.59
CA ALA A 483 46.14 -22.89 -11.84
C ALA A 483 44.80 -22.77 -12.60
N HIS A 484 43.88 -23.73 -12.44
CA HIS A 484 42.56 -23.67 -13.07
C HIS A 484 41.68 -22.51 -12.57
N LEU A 485 41.86 -22.02 -11.34
CA LEU A 485 41.13 -20.86 -10.81
C LEU A 485 41.72 -19.52 -11.31
N LEU A 486 42.98 -19.54 -11.74
CA LEU A 486 43.73 -18.38 -12.21
C LEU A 486 43.62 -18.19 -13.74
N ARG A 487 43.10 -19.19 -14.48
CA ARG A 487 42.95 -19.22 -15.96
C ARG A 487 42.32 -17.95 -16.54
N ASN A 488 41.41 -17.34 -15.80
CA ASN A 488 40.58 -16.21 -16.23
C ASN A 488 41.22 -14.84 -15.96
N LEU A 489 42.34 -14.78 -15.23
CA LEU A 489 43.05 -13.53 -14.90
C LEU A 489 44.02 -13.10 -16.01
N ASP A 490 44.22 -11.79 -16.14
CA ASP A 490 45.22 -11.16 -17.01
C ASP A 490 46.62 -11.14 -16.37
N LYS A 491 47.56 -10.37 -16.94
CA LYS A 491 48.92 -10.21 -16.39
C LYS A 491 48.96 -9.37 -15.10
N ASN A 492 47.91 -8.62 -14.80
CA ASN A 492 47.81 -7.72 -13.65
C ASN A 492 47.09 -8.36 -12.45
N GLY A 493 46.54 -9.58 -12.62
CA GLY A 493 45.71 -10.24 -11.60
C GLY A 493 44.22 -9.89 -11.68
N ILE A 494 43.74 -9.41 -12.82
CA ILE A 494 42.36 -8.94 -13.01
C ILE A 494 41.66 -9.83 -14.05
N VAL A 495 40.40 -10.19 -13.82
CA VAL A 495 39.63 -11.01 -14.78
C VAL A 495 39.53 -10.35 -16.16
N ARG A 496 39.75 -11.15 -17.21
CA ARG A 496 39.67 -10.68 -18.60
C ARG A 496 38.23 -10.39 -19.02
N LEU A 497 38.03 -9.36 -19.84
CA LEU A 497 36.73 -9.04 -20.45
C LEU A 497 36.23 -10.21 -21.32
N GLY A 498 34.94 -10.49 -21.27
CA GLY A 498 34.31 -11.59 -22.01
C GLY A 498 34.48 -12.98 -21.39
N SER A 499 35.35 -13.17 -20.39
CA SER A 499 35.53 -14.47 -19.71
C SER A 499 34.24 -14.98 -19.09
N TRP A 500 33.98 -16.27 -19.24
CA TRP A 500 32.97 -17.00 -18.48
C TRP A 500 33.55 -17.37 -17.11
N VAL A 501 32.80 -17.07 -16.05
CA VAL A 501 33.21 -17.33 -14.66
C VAL A 501 32.09 -17.99 -13.88
N GLU A 502 32.48 -18.89 -12.99
CA GLU A 502 31.58 -19.69 -12.16
C GLU A 502 31.86 -19.49 -10.67
N ALA A 503 30.99 -20.01 -9.80
CA ALA A 503 31.11 -19.83 -8.36
C ALA A 503 32.45 -20.39 -7.85
N GLY A 504 33.22 -19.56 -7.14
CA GLY A 504 34.58 -19.88 -6.70
C GLY A 504 35.70 -19.39 -7.61
N ASP A 505 35.43 -19.06 -8.88
CA ASP A 505 36.43 -18.45 -9.77
C ASP A 505 36.89 -17.08 -9.23
N ILE A 506 38.15 -16.73 -9.50
CA ILE A 506 38.77 -15.49 -9.03
C ILE A 506 38.54 -14.36 -10.04
N LEU A 507 38.05 -13.23 -9.55
CA LEU A 507 37.76 -12.02 -10.32
C LEU A 507 38.90 -11.00 -10.23
N VAL A 508 39.51 -10.89 -9.05
CA VAL A 508 40.69 -10.06 -8.80
C VAL A 508 41.59 -10.80 -7.81
N GLY A 509 42.79 -11.15 -8.24
CA GLY A 509 43.83 -11.76 -7.43
C GLY A 509 44.46 -10.72 -6.51
N LYS A 510 44.20 -10.80 -5.19
CA LYS A 510 44.73 -9.87 -4.19
C LYS A 510 45.52 -10.60 -3.11
N LEU A 511 46.73 -10.11 -2.86
CA LEU A 511 47.61 -10.54 -1.80
C LEU A 511 47.77 -9.45 -0.73
N THR A 512 47.47 -9.83 0.51
CA THR A 512 47.70 -9.02 1.71
C THR A 512 49.05 -9.41 2.33
N PRO A 513 50.02 -8.50 2.50
CA PRO A 513 51.25 -8.83 3.21
C PRO A 513 50.94 -9.18 4.66
N GLN A 514 51.51 -10.26 5.15
CA GLN A 514 51.32 -10.77 6.51
C GLN A 514 52.71 -11.07 7.09
N MET A 515 53.08 -10.35 8.14
CA MET A 515 54.14 -10.77 9.04
C MET A 515 53.46 -11.18 10.34
N GLU A 516 53.28 -12.48 10.51
CA GLU A 516 52.99 -13.12 11.79
C GLU A 516 54.28 -13.74 12.29
N GLU A 517 54.55 -13.59 13.59
CA GLU A 517 55.58 -14.37 14.25
C GLU A 517 55.26 -15.85 14.08
N GLU A 518 56.27 -16.68 13.79
CA GLU A 518 56.06 -18.12 13.57
C GLU A 518 55.36 -18.79 14.78
N SER A 519 55.51 -18.19 15.96
CA SER A 519 54.87 -18.53 17.24
C SER A 519 53.34 -18.65 17.19
N SER A 520 52.64 -18.00 16.26
CA SER A 520 51.16 -18.01 16.18
C SER A 520 50.56 -19.25 15.50
N TYR A 521 51.33 -19.92 14.64
CA TYR A 521 50.83 -21.07 13.85
C TYR A 521 50.76 -22.33 14.71
N ALA A 522 49.74 -23.16 14.45
CA ALA A 522 49.71 -24.53 14.96
C ALA A 522 50.99 -25.29 14.51
N PRO A 523 51.58 -26.14 15.37
CA PRO A 523 52.84 -26.82 15.04
C PRO A 523 52.74 -27.69 13.76
N GLU A 524 51.56 -28.24 13.48
CA GLU A 524 51.25 -28.98 12.25
C GLU A 524 51.35 -28.09 11.00
N ASP A 525 50.84 -26.86 11.07
CA ASP A 525 50.90 -25.86 9.99
C ASP A 525 52.33 -25.40 9.72
N ARG A 526 53.17 -25.27 10.78
CA ARG A 526 54.60 -24.99 10.63
C ARG A 526 55.32 -26.13 9.94
N LEU A 527 55.06 -27.37 10.36
CA LEU A 527 55.67 -28.56 9.77
C LEU A 527 55.31 -28.70 8.29
N LEU A 528 54.04 -28.53 7.93
CA LEU A 528 53.57 -28.54 6.54
C LEU A 528 54.25 -27.46 5.69
N ARG A 529 54.40 -26.24 6.21
CA ARG A 529 55.09 -25.14 5.51
C ARG A 529 56.58 -25.39 5.33
N ALA A 530 57.25 -25.96 6.34
CA ALA A 530 58.67 -26.32 6.27
C ALA A 530 58.92 -27.44 5.24
N ILE A 531 58.03 -28.44 5.17
CA ILE A 531 58.11 -29.54 4.18
C ILE A 531 57.83 -29.03 2.76
N LEU A 532 56.86 -28.14 2.58
CA LEU A 532 56.41 -27.67 1.27
C LEU A 532 57.17 -26.43 0.74
N GLY A 533 58.05 -25.83 1.54
CA GLY A 533 58.89 -24.68 1.15
C GLY A 533 58.12 -23.40 0.78
N ILE A 534 56.90 -23.24 1.28
CA ILE A 534 56.00 -22.16 0.83
C ILE A 534 56.33 -20.84 1.55
N PRO A 535 56.63 -19.73 0.84
CA PRO A 535 56.97 -18.46 1.48
C PRO A 535 55.79 -17.88 2.28
N THR A 536 56.07 -17.50 3.52
CA THR A 536 55.10 -17.05 4.54
C THR A 536 54.59 -15.61 4.38
N THR A 537 55.05 -14.88 3.37
CA THR A 537 55.00 -13.41 3.33
C THR A 537 53.64 -12.77 3.03
N SER A 538 52.65 -13.53 2.55
CA SER A 538 51.37 -12.95 2.14
C SER A 538 50.18 -13.91 2.21
N LYS A 539 49.06 -13.39 2.71
CA LYS A 539 47.76 -14.07 2.76
C LYS A 539 46.94 -13.80 1.51
N GLU A 540 46.23 -14.83 1.04
CA GLU A 540 45.22 -14.69 -0.01
C GLU A 540 44.00 -13.90 0.49
N THR A 541 43.66 -12.78 -0.16
CA THR A 541 42.43 -12.00 0.08
C THR A 541 41.73 -11.63 -1.22
N CYS A 542 41.70 -12.59 -2.16
CA CYS A 542 41.17 -12.40 -3.51
C CYS A 542 39.65 -12.17 -3.54
N LEU A 543 39.21 -11.43 -4.57
CA LEU A 543 37.79 -11.31 -4.88
C LEU A 543 37.35 -12.57 -5.65
N LYS A 544 36.68 -13.51 -4.95
CA LYS A 544 36.08 -14.72 -5.55
C LYS A 544 34.60 -14.48 -5.87
N LEU A 545 34.10 -15.12 -6.92
CA LEU A 545 32.66 -15.10 -7.24
C LEU A 545 31.89 -15.90 -6.17
N PRO A 546 30.87 -15.33 -5.51
CA PRO A 546 30.14 -16.02 -4.44
C PRO A 546 29.30 -17.19 -4.98
N ILE A 547 28.97 -18.11 -4.06
CA ILE A 547 28.17 -19.32 -4.33
C ILE A 547 26.87 -18.96 -5.06
N GLY A 548 26.56 -19.70 -6.14
CA GLY A 548 25.40 -19.45 -7.00
C GLY A 548 25.58 -18.30 -8.01
N GLY A 549 26.73 -17.64 -8.06
CA GLY A 549 27.12 -16.77 -9.16
C GLY A 549 27.61 -17.56 -10.38
N ARG A 550 27.21 -17.12 -11.58
CA ARG A 550 27.81 -17.48 -12.87
C ARG A 550 27.54 -16.38 -13.88
N GLY A 551 28.39 -16.20 -14.90
CA GLY A 551 28.13 -15.19 -15.94
C GLY A 551 29.33 -14.87 -16.81
N ARG A 552 29.17 -13.85 -17.66
CA ARG A 552 30.25 -13.25 -18.47
C ARG A 552 30.65 -11.90 -17.89
N VAL A 553 31.95 -11.59 -17.88
CA VAL A 553 32.45 -10.24 -17.55
C VAL A 553 32.16 -9.29 -18.71
N ILE A 554 31.45 -8.18 -18.47
CA ILE A 554 31.20 -7.13 -19.48
C ILE A 554 32.25 -6.03 -19.39
N ASP A 555 32.47 -5.52 -18.19
CA ASP A 555 33.26 -4.30 -17.95
C ASP A 555 34.10 -4.50 -16.67
N VAL A 556 35.28 -3.89 -16.63
CA VAL A 556 36.15 -3.89 -15.46
C VAL A 556 36.79 -2.52 -15.34
N ARG A 557 36.37 -1.76 -14.32
CA ARG A 557 36.88 -0.41 -14.07
C ARG A 557 37.82 -0.40 -12.88
N TRP A 558 38.98 0.23 -13.01
CA TRP A 558 39.85 0.52 -11.88
C TRP A 558 40.02 2.03 -11.69
N ILE A 559 39.92 2.48 -10.44
CA ILE A 559 39.98 3.90 -10.07
C ILE A 559 41.11 4.09 -9.06
N GLN A 560 42.13 4.86 -9.43
CA GLN A 560 43.20 5.28 -8.53
C GLN A 560 42.73 6.50 -7.71
N LYS A 561 42.65 6.36 -6.37
CA LYS A 561 42.24 7.46 -5.50
C LYS A 561 43.41 8.41 -5.23
N LYS A 562 43.46 9.59 -5.88
CA LYS A 562 44.56 10.58 -5.69
C LYS A 562 44.86 10.98 -4.22
N ARG A 563 43.90 10.85 -3.29
CA ARG A 563 44.06 11.17 -1.85
C ARG A 563 44.35 9.99 -0.92
N LYS A 564 44.26 8.74 -1.38
CA LYS A 564 44.59 7.53 -0.60
C LYS A 564 45.34 6.59 -1.55
N ARG A 565 46.60 6.25 -1.27
CA ARG A 565 47.42 5.33 -2.10
C ARG A 565 46.76 3.93 -2.14
N GLY A 566 45.84 3.75 -3.08
CA GLY A 566 44.98 2.57 -3.19
C GLY A 566 44.11 2.66 -4.44
N TYR A 567 43.78 1.48 -4.97
CA TYR A 567 43.01 1.31 -6.19
C TYR A 567 41.68 0.62 -5.83
N ASN A 568 40.58 1.11 -6.39
CA ASN A 568 39.30 0.42 -6.36
C ASN A 568 39.12 -0.33 -7.68
N TYR A 569 38.94 -1.64 -7.63
CA TYR A 569 38.66 -2.49 -8.80
C TYR A 569 37.19 -2.92 -8.76
N ASN A 570 36.49 -2.63 -9.84
CA ASN A 570 35.05 -2.81 -10.00
C ASN A 570 34.74 -3.67 -11.24
N PRO A 571 34.93 -5.00 -11.19
CA PRO A 571 34.42 -5.90 -12.22
C PRO A 571 32.89 -5.97 -12.23
N GLU A 572 32.30 -5.80 -13.40
CA GLU A 572 30.86 -5.91 -13.68
C GLU A 572 30.59 -7.12 -14.58
N MET A 573 29.70 -8.00 -14.13
CA MET A 573 29.32 -9.23 -14.82
C MET A 573 27.85 -9.25 -15.19
N ILE A 574 27.55 -9.79 -16.37
CA ILE A 574 26.20 -10.13 -16.80
C ILE A 574 25.91 -11.62 -16.60
N HIS A 575 24.75 -11.90 -16.04
CA HIS A 575 24.18 -13.23 -15.91
C HIS A 575 22.85 -13.25 -16.67
N LYS A 576 22.75 -14.10 -17.71
CA LYS A 576 21.46 -14.48 -18.29
C LYS A 576 20.78 -15.44 -17.32
N ARG A 577 19.64 -15.04 -16.76
CA ARG A 577 18.80 -15.89 -15.90
C ARG A 577 17.57 -16.32 -16.69
N GLU A 578 17.44 -17.63 -16.90
CA GLU A 578 16.17 -18.25 -17.31
C GLU A 578 15.27 -18.48 -16.10
N ILE A 579 13.96 -18.58 -16.35
CA ILE A 579 12.95 -18.95 -15.37
C ILE A 579 13.18 -20.37 -14.84
N LYS A 580 13.06 -20.55 -13.52
CA LYS A 580 13.29 -21.82 -12.81
C LYS A 580 12.21 -22.11 -11.78
N VAL A 581 12.15 -23.36 -11.34
CA VAL A 581 11.38 -23.75 -10.14
C VAL A 581 11.79 -22.88 -8.95
N GLY A 582 10.80 -22.37 -8.21
CA GLY A 582 10.98 -21.41 -7.13
C GLY A 582 10.95 -19.93 -7.56
N ASP A 583 11.01 -19.61 -8.86
CA ASP A 583 10.77 -18.25 -9.33
C ASP A 583 9.30 -17.84 -9.16
N LYS A 584 9.07 -16.54 -8.93
CA LYS A 584 7.73 -15.99 -8.67
C LYS A 584 7.21 -15.24 -9.88
N VAL A 585 6.05 -15.68 -10.39
CA VAL A 585 5.29 -15.02 -11.44
C VAL A 585 4.07 -14.31 -10.85
N ALA A 586 3.59 -13.26 -11.51
CA ALA A 586 2.36 -12.59 -11.10
C ALA A 586 1.65 -11.92 -12.29
N GLY A 587 0.33 -12.03 -12.33
CA GLY A 587 -0.51 -11.23 -13.23
C GLY A 587 -0.90 -9.87 -12.63
N ARG A 588 -1.60 -9.05 -13.42
CA ARG A 588 -1.98 -7.67 -13.05
C ARG A 588 -3.04 -7.60 -11.96
N HIS A 589 -3.82 -8.67 -11.78
CA HIS A 589 -4.93 -8.76 -10.82
C HIS A 589 -4.53 -9.34 -9.46
N GLY A 590 -3.23 -9.32 -9.12
CA GLY A 590 -2.73 -9.81 -7.84
C GLY A 590 -2.70 -11.34 -7.70
N ASN A 591 -2.96 -12.09 -8.79
CA ASN A 591 -2.67 -13.50 -8.90
C ASN A 591 -1.14 -13.70 -8.90
N LYS A 592 -0.57 -13.81 -7.71
CA LYS A 592 0.85 -14.09 -7.43
C LYS A 592 1.00 -15.61 -7.33
N GLY A 593 2.04 -16.20 -7.91
CA GLY A 593 2.31 -17.63 -7.78
C GLY A 593 3.77 -18.02 -7.94
N ILE A 594 4.16 -19.17 -7.39
CA ILE A 594 5.53 -19.71 -7.43
C ILE A 594 5.56 -20.86 -8.42
N VAL A 595 6.56 -20.88 -9.31
CA VAL A 595 6.78 -21.99 -10.25
C VAL A 595 7.12 -23.25 -9.46
N SER A 596 6.23 -24.24 -9.47
CA SER A 596 6.40 -25.50 -8.73
C SER A 596 7.08 -26.59 -9.55
N LYS A 597 6.71 -26.69 -10.84
CA LYS A 597 7.25 -27.66 -11.78
C LYS A 597 7.25 -27.08 -13.20
N ILE A 598 8.28 -27.42 -13.95
CA ILE A 598 8.36 -27.19 -15.40
C ILE A 598 8.03 -28.52 -16.06
N LEU A 599 7.00 -28.58 -16.90
CA LEU A 599 6.64 -29.79 -17.63
C LEU A 599 7.13 -29.75 -19.08
N PRO A 600 7.57 -30.89 -19.64
CA PRO A 600 7.81 -31.05 -21.07
C PRO A 600 6.58 -30.65 -21.91
N ARG A 601 6.81 -30.20 -23.14
CA ARG A 601 5.74 -29.70 -24.02
C ARG A 601 4.65 -30.74 -24.30
N GLN A 602 5.02 -32.03 -24.37
CA GLN A 602 4.09 -33.13 -24.61
C GLN A 602 3.20 -33.50 -23.42
N ASP A 603 3.61 -33.14 -22.19
CA ASP A 603 2.87 -33.44 -20.96
C ASP A 603 1.94 -32.29 -20.53
N MET A 604 2.05 -31.12 -21.18
CA MET A 604 1.20 -29.97 -20.92
C MET A 604 -0.20 -30.16 -21.52
N PRO A 605 -1.26 -29.63 -20.88
CA PRO A 605 -2.58 -29.55 -21.50
C PRO A 605 -2.50 -28.82 -22.85
N TYR A 606 -3.19 -29.33 -23.86
CA TYR A 606 -3.22 -28.73 -25.21
C TYR A 606 -4.64 -28.39 -25.66
N LEU A 607 -4.74 -27.39 -26.53
CA LEU A 607 -5.98 -26.99 -27.21
C LEU A 607 -6.34 -28.01 -28.31
N GLN A 608 -7.57 -27.93 -28.83
CA GLN A 608 -8.03 -28.83 -29.91
C GLN A 608 -7.20 -28.72 -31.20
N ASP A 609 -6.47 -27.62 -31.40
CA ASP A 609 -5.53 -27.41 -32.51
C ASP A 609 -4.11 -27.99 -32.24
N GLY A 610 -3.93 -28.71 -31.12
CA GLY A 610 -2.67 -29.31 -30.71
C GLY A 610 -1.68 -28.36 -30.04
N ARG A 611 -2.00 -27.07 -29.85
CA ARG A 611 -1.10 -26.13 -29.17
C ARG A 611 -1.09 -26.36 -27.66
N PRO A 612 0.07 -26.64 -27.03
CA PRO A 612 0.17 -26.75 -25.58
C PRO A 612 0.01 -25.39 -24.91
N VAL A 613 -0.58 -25.39 -23.72
CA VAL A 613 -0.70 -24.24 -22.81
C VAL A 613 0.67 -23.87 -22.24
N ASP A 614 0.91 -22.58 -21.98
CA ASP A 614 2.18 -22.09 -21.41
C ASP A 614 2.21 -22.12 -19.88
N MET A 615 1.08 -21.82 -19.22
CA MET A 615 0.95 -21.83 -17.75
C MET A 615 -0.41 -22.38 -17.28
N VAL A 616 -0.42 -23.09 -16.15
CA VAL A 616 -1.67 -23.57 -15.51
C VAL A 616 -1.80 -23.04 -14.09
N PHE A 617 -2.89 -22.29 -13.84
CA PHE A 617 -3.26 -21.76 -12.53
C PHE A 617 -4.40 -22.57 -11.88
N ASN A 618 -4.46 -22.51 -10.55
CA ASN A 618 -5.56 -23.06 -9.78
C ASN A 618 -6.84 -22.23 -9.94
N PRO A 619 -7.98 -22.80 -10.38
CA PRO A 619 -9.24 -22.06 -10.43
C PRO A 619 -9.76 -21.66 -9.04
N LEU A 620 -9.42 -22.38 -7.97
CA LEU A 620 -9.85 -22.07 -6.60
C LEU A 620 -9.28 -20.73 -6.07
N GLY A 621 -8.17 -20.27 -6.63
CA GLY A 621 -7.55 -18.99 -6.29
C GLY A 621 -8.31 -17.75 -6.80
N VAL A 622 -9.33 -17.92 -7.66
CA VAL A 622 -10.07 -16.80 -8.26
C VAL A 622 -11.30 -16.39 -7.44
N PRO A 623 -12.23 -17.29 -7.05
CA PRO A 623 -13.40 -16.90 -6.24
C PRO A 623 -13.00 -16.41 -4.85
N SER A 624 -12.03 -17.09 -4.23
CA SER A 624 -11.51 -16.78 -2.88
C SER A 624 -10.86 -15.39 -2.78
N ARG A 625 -10.32 -14.87 -3.89
CA ARG A 625 -9.68 -13.55 -3.97
C ARG A 625 -10.54 -12.47 -4.62
N MET A 626 -11.74 -12.82 -5.09
CA MET A 626 -12.69 -11.94 -5.78
C MET A 626 -12.09 -11.17 -6.98
N ASN A 627 -10.98 -11.65 -7.56
CA ASN A 627 -10.23 -10.97 -8.61
C ASN A 627 -10.60 -11.50 -10.01
N ILE A 628 -11.90 -11.50 -10.30
CA ILE A 628 -12.50 -12.05 -11.53
C ILE A 628 -12.02 -11.35 -12.81
N GLY A 629 -11.46 -10.13 -12.71
CA GLY A 629 -10.87 -9.39 -13.83
C GLY A 629 -9.84 -10.19 -14.64
N GLN A 630 -9.09 -11.10 -14.00
CA GLN A 630 -8.13 -11.96 -14.71
C GLN A 630 -8.80 -12.95 -15.69
N ILE A 631 -10.06 -13.33 -15.44
CA ILE A 631 -10.83 -14.20 -16.33
C ILE A 631 -11.33 -13.41 -17.54
N PHE A 632 -11.77 -12.17 -17.34
CA PHE A 632 -12.08 -11.25 -18.45
C PHE A 632 -10.84 -10.92 -19.28
N GLU A 633 -9.68 -10.67 -18.64
CA GLU A 633 -8.38 -10.49 -19.30
C GLU A 633 -8.01 -11.73 -20.14
N CYS A 634 -8.12 -12.93 -19.57
CA CYS A 634 -7.79 -14.18 -20.27
C CYS A 634 -8.72 -14.44 -21.45
N SER A 635 -10.04 -14.28 -21.26
CA SER A 635 -11.05 -14.51 -22.30
C SER A 635 -10.92 -13.55 -23.46
N LEU A 636 -10.73 -12.25 -23.19
CA LEU A 636 -10.50 -11.25 -24.23
C LEU A 636 -9.11 -11.39 -24.86
N GLY A 637 -8.12 -11.84 -24.10
CA GLY A 637 -6.79 -12.19 -24.58
C GLY A 637 -6.82 -13.33 -25.60
N LEU A 638 -7.64 -14.36 -25.35
CA LEU A 638 -7.88 -15.45 -26.30
C LEU A 638 -8.54 -14.95 -27.59
N ALA A 639 -9.61 -14.15 -27.48
CA ALA A 639 -10.26 -13.54 -28.65
C ALA A 639 -9.28 -12.67 -29.46
N GLY A 640 -8.51 -11.80 -28.79
CA GLY A 640 -7.52 -10.93 -29.43
C GLY A 640 -6.37 -11.68 -30.11
N SER A 641 -5.93 -12.79 -29.51
CA SER A 641 -4.90 -13.68 -30.08
C SER A 641 -5.36 -14.35 -31.37
N LEU A 642 -6.65 -14.65 -31.49
CA LEU A 642 -7.24 -15.30 -32.68
C LEU A 642 -7.69 -14.29 -33.76
N LEU A 643 -8.07 -13.08 -33.35
CA LEU A 643 -8.52 -11.99 -34.24
C LEU A 643 -7.38 -11.04 -34.66
N ASP A 644 -6.15 -11.23 -34.15
CA ASP A 644 -5.02 -10.30 -34.23
C ASP A 644 -5.38 -8.86 -33.79
N ARG A 645 -6.11 -8.75 -32.67
CA ARG A 645 -6.63 -7.49 -32.10
C ARG A 645 -6.02 -7.17 -30.75
N HIS A 646 -5.74 -5.88 -30.53
CA HIS A 646 -5.36 -5.32 -29.24
C HIS A 646 -6.47 -4.40 -28.69
N TYR A 647 -6.92 -4.69 -27.47
CA TYR A 647 -7.99 -3.97 -26.80
C TYR A 647 -7.48 -2.94 -25.80
N ARG A 648 -8.24 -1.87 -25.63
CA ARG A 648 -8.02 -0.85 -24.61
C ARG A 648 -9.26 -0.71 -23.73
N ILE A 649 -9.19 -1.21 -22.50
CA ILE A 649 -10.26 -1.11 -21.50
C ILE A 649 -9.89 0.01 -20.51
N ALA A 650 -10.71 1.05 -20.45
CA ALA A 650 -10.54 2.08 -19.42
C ALA A 650 -10.89 1.51 -18.04
N PRO A 651 -10.12 1.78 -16.96
CA PRO A 651 -10.51 1.37 -15.61
C PRO A 651 -11.89 1.93 -15.23
N PHE A 652 -12.70 1.10 -14.57
CA PHE A 652 -14.11 1.38 -14.25
C PHE A 652 -14.96 1.60 -15.51
N ASP A 653 -14.89 0.69 -16.49
CA ASP A 653 -15.69 0.67 -17.71
C ASP A 653 -17.19 0.45 -17.47
N GLU A 654 -17.57 -0.24 -16.39
CA GLU A 654 -18.96 -0.34 -15.91
C GLU A 654 -19.64 1.03 -15.66
N ARG A 655 -18.86 2.12 -15.60
CA ARG A 655 -19.38 3.49 -15.57
C ARG A 655 -20.16 3.90 -16.83
N TYR A 656 -19.96 3.19 -17.94
CA TYR A 656 -20.58 3.50 -19.24
C TYR A 656 -21.80 2.61 -19.48
N GLU A 657 -21.76 1.35 -19.03
CA GLU A 657 -22.83 0.39 -19.21
C GLU A 657 -22.75 -0.71 -18.13
N GLN A 658 -23.91 -1.15 -17.60
CA GLN A 658 -23.95 -2.29 -16.70
C GLN A 658 -23.48 -3.57 -17.42
N GLU A 659 -22.57 -4.31 -16.77
CA GLU A 659 -21.86 -5.46 -17.32
C GLU A 659 -21.08 -5.19 -18.63
N ALA A 660 -20.60 -3.95 -18.85
CA ALA A 660 -19.83 -3.54 -20.04
C ALA A 660 -18.73 -4.53 -20.43
N SER A 661 -17.87 -4.92 -19.47
CA SER A 661 -16.78 -5.86 -19.74
C SER A 661 -17.29 -7.21 -20.21
N ARG A 662 -18.37 -7.73 -19.62
CA ARG A 662 -18.95 -9.03 -20.00
C ARG A 662 -19.54 -8.99 -21.41
N LYS A 663 -20.25 -7.92 -21.76
CA LYS A 663 -20.83 -7.70 -23.10
C LYS A 663 -19.72 -7.66 -24.16
N LEU A 664 -18.69 -6.85 -23.93
CA LEU A 664 -17.52 -6.77 -24.81
C LEU A 664 -16.84 -8.14 -24.98
N VAL A 665 -16.48 -8.81 -23.89
CA VAL A 665 -15.81 -10.11 -23.92
C VAL A 665 -16.64 -11.16 -24.67
N PHE A 666 -17.95 -11.24 -24.42
CA PHE A 666 -18.82 -12.20 -25.11
C PHE A 666 -18.94 -11.89 -26.61
N SER A 667 -19.04 -10.61 -26.99
CA SER A 667 -19.12 -10.21 -28.41
C SER A 667 -17.85 -10.56 -29.19
N GLU A 668 -16.66 -10.27 -28.65
CA GLU A 668 -15.38 -10.57 -29.30
C GLU A 668 -15.11 -12.09 -29.36
N LEU A 669 -15.48 -12.86 -28.34
CA LEU A 669 -15.45 -14.33 -28.39
C LEU A 669 -16.38 -14.90 -29.47
N TYR A 670 -17.54 -14.29 -29.68
CA TYR A 670 -18.50 -14.67 -30.71
C TYR A 670 -18.01 -14.33 -32.13
N GLU A 671 -17.38 -13.17 -32.31
CA GLU A 671 -16.68 -12.85 -33.57
C GLU A 671 -15.53 -13.85 -33.83
N ALA A 672 -14.69 -14.11 -32.83
CA ALA A 672 -13.59 -15.08 -32.94
C ALA A 672 -14.10 -16.48 -33.29
N SER A 673 -15.16 -16.96 -32.65
CA SER A 673 -15.74 -18.30 -32.90
C SER A 673 -16.24 -18.43 -34.35
N LYS A 674 -16.87 -17.37 -34.89
CA LYS A 674 -17.28 -17.31 -36.29
C LYS A 674 -16.10 -17.33 -37.25
N GLN A 675 -15.08 -16.51 -37.01
CA GLN A 675 -13.94 -16.38 -37.93
C GLN A 675 -13.04 -17.62 -37.95
N THR A 676 -12.82 -18.27 -36.81
CA THR A 676 -11.92 -19.43 -36.72
C THR A 676 -12.64 -20.79 -36.85
N ALA A 677 -13.96 -20.79 -37.08
CA ALA A 677 -14.81 -22.00 -37.11
C ALA A 677 -14.66 -22.93 -35.88
N ASN A 678 -14.33 -22.36 -34.71
CA ASN A 678 -14.09 -23.10 -33.47
C ASN A 678 -15.34 -23.03 -32.57
N PRO A 679 -16.18 -24.10 -32.50
CA PRO A 679 -17.41 -24.08 -31.71
C PRO A 679 -17.15 -24.13 -30.20
N TRP A 680 -16.01 -24.70 -29.79
CA TRP A 680 -15.63 -24.87 -28.38
C TRP A 680 -15.43 -23.54 -27.63
N MET A 681 -15.21 -22.43 -28.33
CA MET A 681 -15.00 -21.12 -27.70
C MET A 681 -16.27 -20.53 -27.06
N LEU A 682 -17.45 -21.07 -27.37
CA LEU A 682 -18.74 -20.63 -26.84
C LEU A 682 -19.61 -21.78 -26.33
N THR A 683 -19.01 -22.85 -25.80
CA THR A 683 -19.80 -23.91 -25.13
C THR A 683 -20.53 -23.34 -23.92
N TYR A 684 -21.83 -23.14 -24.07
CA TYR A 684 -22.73 -22.69 -23.01
C TYR A 684 -22.95 -23.82 -21.99
N LYS A 685 -23.63 -23.53 -20.87
CA LYS A 685 -23.78 -24.45 -19.73
C LYS A 685 -24.37 -25.84 -20.05
N SER A 686 -25.07 -26.00 -21.17
CA SER A 686 -25.56 -27.30 -21.67
C SER A 686 -24.43 -28.26 -22.07
N ASP A 687 -23.36 -27.74 -22.66
CA ASP A 687 -22.31 -28.56 -23.28
C ASP A 687 -21.10 -28.79 -22.37
N HIS A 688 -21.01 -28.13 -21.21
CA HIS A 688 -19.98 -28.41 -20.21
C HIS A 688 -19.93 -29.87 -19.74
N ILE A 689 -21.02 -30.64 -19.88
CA ILE A 689 -21.03 -32.08 -19.59
C ILE A 689 -20.38 -32.87 -20.74
N LYS A 690 -20.70 -32.55 -22.00
CA LYS A 690 -20.08 -33.17 -23.19
C LYS A 690 -18.60 -32.81 -23.32
N ALA A 691 -18.25 -31.53 -23.21
CA ALA A 691 -16.87 -31.06 -23.26
C ALA A 691 -16.02 -31.63 -22.12
N ARG A 692 -16.59 -31.85 -20.92
CA ARG A 692 -15.93 -32.64 -19.87
C ARG A 692 -15.73 -34.09 -20.30
N GLN A 693 -16.77 -34.75 -20.81
CA GLN A 693 -16.68 -36.15 -21.25
C GLN A 693 -15.64 -36.36 -22.36
N GLU A 694 -15.49 -35.41 -23.29
CA GLU A 694 -14.48 -35.45 -24.36
C GLU A 694 -13.07 -35.21 -23.82
N VAL A 695 -12.88 -34.27 -22.89
CA VAL A 695 -11.57 -34.06 -22.22
C VAL A 695 -11.21 -35.22 -21.28
N PHE A 696 -12.18 -35.89 -20.64
CA PHE A 696 -11.94 -37.10 -19.86
C PHE A 696 -11.70 -38.37 -20.71
N ASN A 697 -11.94 -38.30 -22.02
CA ASN A 697 -11.64 -39.39 -22.95
C ASN A 697 -10.22 -39.33 -23.54
N THR A 698 -9.41 -38.31 -23.22
CA THR A 698 -7.96 -38.37 -23.54
C THR A 698 -7.26 -39.35 -22.60
N THR A 699 -6.49 -40.26 -23.19
CA THR A 699 -5.95 -41.46 -22.55
C THR A 699 -5.05 -41.18 -21.35
N ILE A 700 -5.60 -41.27 -20.14
CA ILE A 700 -4.80 -41.52 -18.94
C ILE A 700 -4.49 -43.02 -18.91
N PHE A 701 -3.20 -43.38 -18.85
CA PHE A 701 -2.78 -44.75 -18.56
C PHE A 701 -3.21 -45.12 -17.14
N GLY A 702 -4.37 -45.80 -17.01
CA GLY A 702 -4.80 -46.43 -15.76
C GLY A 702 -6.16 -45.98 -15.21
N GLY A 703 -7.24 -46.56 -15.73
CA GLY A 703 -8.51 -46.72 -15.00
C GLY A 703 -9.55 -45.62 -15.15
N THR A 704 -10.79 -46.04 -15.47
CA THR A 704 -11.98 -45.18 -15.44
C THR A 704 -12.49 -44.98 -14.01
N ILE A 705 -12.73 -43.73 -13.61
CA ILE A 705 -13.49 -43.41 -12.39
C ILE A 705 -14.96 -43.82 -12.61
N PRO A 706 -15.58 -44.63 -11.71
CA PRO A 706 -16.97 -45.03 -11.87
C PRO A 706 -17.93 -43.84 -11.69
N LYS A 707 -19.02 -43.82 -12.48
CA LYS A 707 -20.09 -42.83 -12.33
C LYS A 707 -20.84 -43.05 -11.00
N PRO A 708 -21.23 -41.99 -10.28
CA PRO A 708 -22.28 -42.10 -9.27
C PRO A 708 -23.63 -42.30 -9.98
N GLU A 709 -24.35 -43.35 -9.61
CA GLU A 709 -25.73 -43.58 -10.05
C GLU A 709 -26.66 -42.52 -9.43
N VAL A 710 -27.42 -41.81 -10.27
CA VAL A 710 -28.50 -40.93 -9.82
C VAL A 710 -29.81 -41.55 -10.29
N ILE A 711 -30.68 -41.85 -9.33
CA ILE A 711 -31.96 -42.54 -9.54
C ILE A 711 -32.99 -41.54 -10.08
N GLY A 712 -33.71 -41.94 -11.13
CA GLY A 712 -35.00 -41.35 -11.54
C GLY A 712 -34.94 -40.36 -12.70
N ASP A 713 -35.07 -40.88 -13.93
CA ASP A 713 -35.51 -40.10 -15.09
C ASP A 713 -37.05 -39.99 -15.10
N GLU A 714 -37.59 -38.86 -14.66
CA GLU A 714 -38.95 -38.44 -15.03
C GLU A 714 -38.88 -37.16 -15.87
N LYS A 715 -39.45 -37.22 -17.08
CA LYS A 715 -39.51 -36.08 -18.01
C LYS A 715 -40.62 -35.11 -17.59
N GLU A 716 -40.32 -34.15 -16.72
CA GLU A 716 -41.18 -32.98 -16.53
C GLU A 716 -40.92 -31.90 -17.60
N ASP A 717 -41.99 -31.30 -18.13
CA ASP A 717 -41.91 -30.21 -19.10
C ASP A 717 -41.22 -28.97 -18.51
N LYS A 718 -40.08 -28.60 -19.11
CA LYS A 718 -39.30 -27.42 -18.73
C LYS A 718 -40.06 -26.13 -19.06
N ARG A 719 -40.72 -25.55 -18.06
CA ARG A 719 -41.32 -24.21 -18.17
C ARG A 719 -40.25 -23.13 -17.98
N PHE A 720 -40.33 -22.05 -18.74
CA PHE A 720 -39.42 -20.90 -18.63
C PHE A 720 -40.21 -19.62 -18.33
N CYS A 721 -39.61 -18.68 -17.60
CA CYS A 721 -40.20 -17.36 -17.39
C CYS A 721 -40.09 -16.51 -18.66
N GLU A 722 -41.23 -16.11 -19.24
CA GLU A 722 -41.27 -15.39 -20.52
C GLU A 722 -40.61 -14.00 -20.48
N GLN A 723 -40.50 -13.36 -19.30
CA GLN A 723 -39.82 -12.07 -19.15
C GLN A 723 -38.29 -12.16 -19.01
N CYS A 724 -37.74 -13.25 -18.49
CA CYS A 724 -36.31 -13.34 -18.18
C CYS A 724 -35.59 -14.61 -18.66
N GLY A 725 -36.30 -15.53 -19.34
CA GLY A 725 -35.73 -16.74 -19.92
C GLY A 725 -35.22 -17.78 -18.91
N VAL A 726 -35.51 -17.61 -17.61
CA VAL A 726 -35.05 -18.52 -16.56
C VAL A 726 -35.97 -19.73 -16.46
N GLU A 727 -35.39 -20.93 -16.48
CA GLU A 727 -36.09 -22.20 -16.28
C GLU A 727 -36.72 -22.27 -14.88
N PHE A 728 -37.99 -22.64 -14.77
CA PHE A 728 -38.71 -22.87 -13.51
C PHE A 728 -38.30 -24.19 -12.86
N VAL A 729 -37.03 -24.29 -12.48
CA VAL A 729 -36.45 -25.46 -11.82
C VAL A 729 -37.07 -25.64 -10.43
N ASN A 730 -37.51 -26.86 -10.11
CA ASN A 730 -38.11 -27.20 -8.80
C ASN A 730 -37.14 -26.83 -7.64
N SER A 731 -37.70 -26.37 -6.52
CA SER A 731 -36.93 -25.82 -5.38
C SER A 731 -35.94 -26.82 -4.77
N ARG A 732 -36.17 -28.13 -4.89
CA ARG A 732 -35.19 -29.17 -4.48
C ARG A 732 -33.96 -29.18 -5.38
N VAL A 733 -34.14 -29.12 -6.70
CA VAL A 733 -33.05 -29.16 -7.68
C VAL A 733 -32.21 -27.88 -7.62
N ARG A 734 -32.84 -26.71 -7.45
CA ARG A 734 -32.13 -25.44 -7.16
C ARG A 734 -31.27 -25.52 -5.88
N ARG A 735 -31.79 -26.14 -4.81
CA ARG A 735 -31.06 -26.35 -3.55
C ARG A 735 -29.88 -27.32 -3.69
N TYR A 736 -29.99 -28.32 -4.55
CA TYR A 736 -28.89 -29.24 -4.85
C TYR A 736 -27.79 -28.57 -5.69
N GLN A 737 -28.16 -27.83 -6.73
CA GLN A 737 -27.23 -27.16 -7.65
C GLN A 737 -26.46 -25.98 -7.03
N MET A 738 -27.01 -25.31 -6.01
CA MET A 738 -26.33 -24.24 -5.25
C MET A 738 -25.26 -24.77 -4.26
N GLY A 739 -25.11 -26.09 -4.11
CA GLY A 739 -24.26 -26.71 -3.11
C GLY A 739 -24.94 -26.76 -1.74
N TYR A 740 -25.53 -27.91 -1.42
CA TYR A 740 -26.15 -28.14 -0.11
C TYR A 740 -25.08 -28.29 0.97
N ILE A 741 -24.78 -27.20 1.70
CA ILE A 741 -23.98 -27.30 2.93
C ILE A 741 -24.86 -27.90 4.01
N LYS A 742 -24.66 -29.19 4.29
CA LYS A 742 -25.27 -29.82 5.47
C LYS A 742 -24.57 -29.27 6.72
N LEU A 743 -25.25 -28.38 7.44
CA LEU A 743 -24.73 -27.77 8.67
C LEU A 743 -24.42 -28.87 9.70
N ALA A 744 -23.22 -28.88 10.27
CA ALA A 744 -22.85 -29.83 11.32
C ALA A 744 -23.41 -29.46 12.71
N CYS A 745 -23.76 -28.18 12.91
CA CYS A 745 -24.34 -27.67 14.15
C CYS A 745 -25.35 -26.52 13.85
N PRO A 746 -26.24 -26.16 14.80
CA PRO A 746 -27.16 -25.04 14.61
C PRO A 746 -26.45 -23.69 14.60
N VAL A 747 -26.60 -22.88 13.56
CA VAL A 747 -25.88 -21.60 13.41
C VAL A 747 -26.82 -20.40 13.52
N THR A 748 -26.40 -19.33 14.20
CA THR A 748 -27.13 -18.05 14.24
C THR A 748 -26.49 -17.01 13.33
N HIS A 749 -27.30 -16.17 12.68
CA HIS A 749 -26.78 -15.09 11.83
C HIS A 749 -26.12 -13.98 12.66
N VAL A 750 -24.99 -13.45 12.18
CA VAL A 750 -24.19 -12.44 12.90
C VAL A 750 -25.02 -11.19 13.26
N TRP A 751 -26.07 -10.85 12.52
CA TRP A 751 -26.97 -9.74 12.85
C TRP A 751 -27.85 -9.97 14.09
N TYR A 752 -28.21 -11.21 14.44
CA TYR A 752 -28.98 -11.49 15.66
C TYR A 752 -28.08 -11.45 16.91
N LEU A 753 -26.80 -11.85 16.75
CA LEU A 753 -25.81 -11.91 17.82
C LEU A 753 -25.03 -10.61 18.04
N LYS A 754 -24.36 -10.06 17.01
CA LYS A 754 -23.39 -8.95 17.13
C LYS A 754 -23.92 -7.55 16.81
N ARG A 755 -25.20 -7.40 16.47
CA ARG A 755 -25.83 -6.07 16.37
C ARG A 755 -25.76 -5.38 17.74
N LEU A 756 -25.61 -4.06 17.75
CA LEU A 756 -25.70 -3.25 18.96
C LEU A 756 -27.01 -2.42 18.92
N PRO A 757 -27.97 -2.66 19.83
CA PRO A 757 -28.05 -3.74 20.81
C PRO A 757 -28.35 -5.10 20.16
N SER A 758 -27.97 -6.19 20.83
CA SER A 758 -28.10 -7.56 20.33
C SER A 758 -29.49 -8.13 20.67
N TYR A 759 -30.13 -8.80 19.71
CA TYR A 759 -31.49 -9.31 19.89
C TYR A 759 -31.53 -10.52 20.82
N ILE A 760 -30.56 -11.43 20.69
CA ILE A 760 -30.41 -12.59 21.57
C ILE A 760 -30.06 -12.12 23.00
N ALA A 761 -29.19 -11.11 23.14
CA ALA A 761 -28.83 -10.52 24.43
C ALA A 761 -30.01 -9.86 25.15
N ASN A 762 -30.86 -9.14 24.41
CA ASN A 762 -32.05 -8.49 24.94
C ASN A 762 -33.10 -9.51 25.42
N PHE A 763 -33.34 -10.58 24.67
CA PHE A 763 -34.29 -11.62 25.09
C PHE A 763 -33.82 -12.39 26.33
N LEU A 764 -32.54 -12.76 26.40
CA LEU A 764 -31.98 -13.60 27.48
C LEU A 764 -31.49 -12.81 28.71
N ASP A 765 -31.48 -11.47 28.66
CA ASP A 765 -30.94 -10.59 29.72
C ASP A 765 -29.50 -11.00 30.12
N LYS A 766 -28.62 -10.96 29.12
CA LYS A 766 -27.21 -11.37 29.20
C LYS A 766 -26.31 -10.33 28.53
N PRO A 767 -25.12 -10.04 29.07
CA PRO A 767 -24.14 -9.22 28.37
C PRO A 767 -23.62 -9.95 27.12
N LEU A 768 -23.34 -9.19 26.05
CA LEU A 768 -22.89 -9.75 24.77
C LEU A 768 -21.63 -10.63 24.92
N GLN A 769 -20.71 -10.29 25.82
CA GLN A 769 -19.48 -11.04 26.05
C GLN A 769 -19.72 -12.48 26.55
N GLU A 770 -20.72 -12.70 27.43
CA GLU A 770 -21.09 -14.05 27.88
C GLU A 770 -21.70 -14.86 26.73
N LEU A 771 -22.54 -14.22 25.90
CA LEU A 771 -23.16 -14.85 24.74
C LEU A 771 -22.16 -15.17 23.63
N GLU A 772 -21.18 -14.31 23.39
CA GLU A 772 -20.09 -14.61 22.45
C GLU A 772 -19.27 -15.81 22.94
N GLY A 773 -18.87 -15.85 24.22
CA GLY A 773 -18.15 -17.00 24.78
C GLY A 773 -18.95 -18.32 24.72
N LEU A 774 -20.28 -18.27 24.89
CA LEU A 774 -21.15 -19.44 24.69
C LEU A 774 -21.26 -19.86 23.22
N VAL A 775 -21.34 -18.91 22.28
CA VAL A 775 -21.47 -19.21 20.83
C VAL A 775 -20.15 -19.69 20.23
N TYR A 776 -19.01 -19.20 20.71
CA TYR A 776 -17.66 -19.63 20.30
C TYR A 776 -17.11 -20.83 21.10
N CYS A 777 -17.92 -21.40 22.01
CA CYS A 777 -17.59 -22.56 22.85
C CYS A 777 -16.44 -22.35 23.86
N ASP A 778 -16.20 -21.11 24.29
CA ASP A 778 -15.29 -20.77 25.40
C ASP A 778 -15.88 -21.18 26.77
N PHE A 779 -17.20 -21.32 26.87
CA PHE A 779 -17.92 -21.74 28.08
C PHE A 779 -18.93 -22.86 27.79
N SER A 780 -19.11 -23.78 28.74
CA SER A 780 -20.07 -24.89 28.68
C SER A 780 -21.11 -24.81 29.80
N PHE A 781 -22.33 -25.30 29.54
CA PHE A 781 -23.46 -25.29 30.47
C PHE A 781 -24.04 -26.71 30.66
N ALA A 782 -24.54 -27.00 31.86
CA ALA A 782 -25.24 -28.25 32.18
C ALA A 782 -26.65 -27.96 32.73
N ARG A 783 -27.68 -28.56 32.12
CA ARG A 783 -29.09 -28.43 32.53
C ARG A 783 -29.43 -29.52 33.55
N PRO A 784 -29.84 -29.20 34.80
CA PRO A 784 -30.45 -30.20 35.68
C PRO A 784 -31.84 -30.58 35.14
N ILE A 785 -32.16 -31.87 35.13
CA ILE A 785 -33.33 -32.45 34.44
C ILE A 785 -34.68 -32.13 35.13
N VAL A 786 -34.69 -31.45 36.27
CA VAL A 786 -35.90 -31.22 37.07
C VAL A 786 -36.65 -29.96 36.61
N LYS A 787 -37.86 -30.13 36.08
CA LYS A 787 -38.77 -29.03 35.72
C LYS A 787 -39.20 -28.21 36.95
N LYS A 788 -38.76 -26.95 37.02
CA LYS A 788 -39.51 -25.79 37.55
C LYS A 788 -38.85 -24.48 37.10
N PRO A 789 -39.62 -23.41 36.83
CA PRO A 789 -39.07 -22.13 36.40
C PRO A 789 -38.64 -21.30 37.62
N THR A 790 -37.36 -21.37 37.97
CA THR A 790 -36.74 -20.44 38.92
C THR A 790 -35.43 -19.90 38.37
N PHE A 791 -35.22 -18.59 38.50
CA PHE A 791 -34.08 -17.84 37.97
C PHE A 791 -32.73 -18.53 38.21
N LEU A 792 -32.09 -19.00 37.13
CA LEU A 792 -30.72 -19.52 37.18
C LEU A 792 -29.71 -18.36 37.21
N ARG A 793 -29.21 -18.04 38.41
CA ARG A 793 -27.97 -17.28 38.58
C ARG A 793 -26.80 -18.14 38.08
N LEU A 794 -26.05 -17.65 37.09
CA LEU A 794 -24.74 -18.19 36.75
C LEU A 794 -23.76 -17.94 37.91
N ARG A 795 -23.01 -18.97 38.30
CA ARG A 795 -21.80 -18.86 39.14
C ARG A 795 -20.62 -19.43 38.35
N GLY A 796 -19.44 -18.82 38.51
CA GLY A 796 -18.24 -19.18 37.77
C GLY A 796 -17.69 -20.58 38.10
N LEU A 797 -16.81 -21.08 37.22
CA LEU A 797 -16.17 -22.39 37.35
C LEU A 797 -15.36 -22.50 38.65
N PHE A 798 -15.63 -23.54 39.46
CA PHE A 798 -14.58 -24.35 40.13
C PHE A 798 -15.08 -25.66 40.79
N GLU A 799 -16.39 -25.92 40.92
CA GLU A 799 -16.89 -27.05 41.76
C GLU A 799 -17.50 -28.26 41.02
N TYR A 800 -17.55 -28.29 39.68
CA TYR A 800 -18.33 -29.31 38.93
C TYR A 800 -17.55 -30.49 38.32
N GLU A 801 -16.23 -30.61 38.51
CA GLU A 801 -15.46 -31.75 37.98
C GLU A 801 -15.80 -33.09 38.69
N ASN A 802 -16.32 -33.06 39.93
CA ASN A 802 -16.51 -34.25 40.76
C ASN A 802 -17.75 -35.11 40.43
N GLN A 803 -18.65 -34.70 39.53
CA GLN A 803 -19.88 -35.47 39.22
C GLN A 803 -19.84 -36.22 37.88
N SER A 804 -18.90 -35.93 36.98
CA SER A 804 -18.85 -36.52 35.63
C SER A 804 -18.65 -38.05 35.62
N TRP A 805 -17.99 -38.60 36.64
CA TRP A 805 -17.63 -40.02 36.70
C TRP A 805 -18.80 -40.99 37.00
N LYS A 806 -19.96 -40.49 37.45
CA LYS A 806 -21.02 -41.35 38.01
C LYS A 806 -22.09 -41.80 37.00
N TYR A 807 -22.22 -41.12 35.85
CA TYR A 807 -23.23 -41.40 34.84
C TYR A 807 -22.63 -41.39 33.43
N ARG A 808 -22.34 -42.57 32.87
CA ARG A 808 -21.84 -42.72 31.49
C ARG A 808 -22.92 -42.31 30.47
N ILE A 809 -22.94 -41.03 30.09
CA ILE A 809 -23.79 -40.48 29.02
C ILE A 809 -22.90 -39.68 28.05
N PRO A 810 -23.05 -39.79 26.71
CA PRO A 810 -22.23 -39.05 25.76
C PRO A 810 -22.52 -37.55 25.82
N LEU A 811 -21.53 -36.76 26.25
CA LEU A 811 -21.60 -35.28 26.28
C LEU A 811 -21.36 -34.68 24.88
N PHE A 812 -22.34 -34.86 23.99
CA PHE A 812 -22.42 -34.17 22.68
C PHE A 812 -23.82 -33.57 22.41
N PHE A 813 -24.43 -32.96 23.44
CA PHE A 813 -25.44 -31.93 23.19
C PHE A 813 -24.72 -30.60 22.91
N THR A 814 -24.82 -30.12 21.66
CA THR A 814 -24.13 -28.90 21.22
C THR A 814 -24.64 -27.67 21.97
N ILE A 815 -23.72 -26.87 22.52
CA ILE A 815 -24.00 -25.68 23.34
C ILE A 815 -24.93 -24.67 22.64
N GLN A 816 -24.82 -24.55 21.31
CA GLN A 816 -25.70 -23.71 20.47
C GLN A 816 -27.16 -24.19 20.43
N GLY A 817 -27.42 -25.50 20.59
CA GLY A 817 -28.77 -26.05 20.69
C GLY A 817 -29.48 -25.64 22.00
N ALA A 818 -28.75 -25.55 23.10
CA ALA A 818 -29.30 -25.13 24.40
C ALA A 818 -29.76 -23.66 24.39
N ILE A 819 -29.09 -22.78 23.64
CA ILE A 819 -29.54 -21.38 23.47
C ILE A 819 -30.86 -21.33 22.70
N ARG A 820 -31.04 -22.18 21.68
CA ARG A 820 -32.33 -22.28 20.97
C ARG A 820 -33.44 -22.82 21.89
N GLU A 821 -33.19 -23.86 22.68
CA GLU A 821 -34.18 -24.34 23.68
C GLU A 821 -34.56 -23.23 24.68
N LEU A 822 -33.59 -22.45 25.16
CA LEU A 822 -33.85 -21.30 26.04
C LEU A 822 -34.68 -20.20 25.37
N LEU A 823 -34.60 -20.03 24.05
CA LEU A 823 -35.43 -19.10 23.27
C LEU A 823 -36.83 -19.67 22.96
N ALA A 824 -36.96 -21.00 22.86
CA ALA A 824 -38.22 -21.71 22.68
C ALA A 824 -39.07 -21.71 23.97
N ASP A 825 -38.43 -21.85 25.13
CA ASP A 825 -39.08 -21.80 26.46
C ASP A 825 -39.55 -20.36 26.85
N LEU A 826 -39.39 -19.33 26.01
CA LEU A 826 -39.78 -17.94 26.30
C LEU A 826 -41.23 -17.61 25.92
N ASP A 827 -42.08 -17.32 26.92
CA ASP A 827 -43.36 -16.62 26.66
C ASP A 827 -43.14 -15.10 26.51
N LEU A 828 -43.31 -14.62 25.27
CA LEU A 828 -43.17 -13.22 24.90
C LEU A 828 -44.16 -12.28 25.58
N ARG A 829 -45.35 -12.75 26.00
CA ARG A 829 -46.34 -11.92 26.71
C ARG A 829 -45.88 -11.69 28.15
N THR A 830 -45.57 -12.78 28.84
CA THR A 830 -45.01 -12.77 30.20
C THR A 830 -43.73 -11.91 30.29
N ILE A 831 -42.86 -11.90 29.28
CA ILE A 831 -41.68 -11.00 29.22
C ILE A 831 -42.07 -9.52 29.20
N ILE A 832 -43.12 -9.14 28.46
CA ILE A 832 -43.58 -7.74 28.38
C ILE A 832 -44.11 -7.31 29.75
N ASP A 833 -44.93 -8.14 30.40
CA ASP A 833 -45.56 -7.80 31.67
C ASP A 833 -44.52 -7.68 32.80
N TYR A 834 -43.56 -8.61 32.91
CA TYR A 834 -42.46 -8.49 33.88
C TYR A 834 -41.52 -7.32 33.58
N SER A 835 -41.17 -7.07 32.32
CA SER A 835 -40.29 -5.94 31.96
C SER A 835 -40.98 -4.59 32.22
N PHE A 836 -42.31 -4.52 32.10
CA PHE A 836 -43.09 -3.34 32.43
C PHE A 836 -43.20 -3.12 33.94
N ALA A 837 -43.39 -4.19 34.72
CA ALA A 837 -43.36 -4.13 36.19
C ALA A 837 -42.00 -3.64 36.71
N GLU A 838 -40.89 -4.25 36.28
CA GLU A 838 -39.53 -3.84 36.66
C GLU A 838 -39.23 -2.38 36.26
N TRP A 839 -39.69 -1.96 35.07
CA TRP A 839 -39.53 -0.57 34.62
C TRP A 839 -40.30 0.43 35.49
N LYS A 840 -41.48 0.03 36.00
CA LYS A 840 -42.32 0.85 36.88
C LYS A 840 -41.74 0.94 38.29
N GLU A 841 -41.28 -0.16 38.87
CA GLU A 841 -40.61 -0.17 40.19
C GLU A 841 -39.40 0.77 40.21
N LEU A 842 -38.53 0.67 39.19
CA LEU A 842 -37.40 1.60 39.00
C LEU A 842 -37.83 3.06 38.77
N GLY A 843 -39.11 3.32 38.51
CA GLY A 843 -39.71 4.65 38.34
C GLY A 843 -40.25 5.28 39.62
N GLU A 844 -40.57 4.47 40.63
CA GLU A 844 -41.11 4.93 41.92
C GLU A 844 -39.97 5.25 42.91
N GLU A 845 -38.77 4.71 42.70
CA GLU A 845 -37.53 5.16 43.33
C GLU A 845 -37.06 6.51 42.73
N GLY A 846 -37.16 7.59 43.51
CA GLY A 846 -36.70 8.93 43.13
C GLY A 846 -35.17 9.05 42.97
N PRO A 847 -34.65 10.14 42.37
CA PRO A 847 -33.23 10.31 42.11
C PRO A 847 -32.40 10.27 43.40
N THR A 848 -31.35 9.45 43.40
CA THR A 848 -30.56 9.14 44.60
C THR A 848 -29.55 10.22 44.97
N GLY A 849 -29.34 11.20 44.09
CA GLY A 849 -28.32 12.23 44.21
C GLY A 849 -26.91 11.74 43.86
N ASN A 850 -26.74 10.45 43.55
CA ASN A 850 -25.50 9.87 43.07
C ASN A 850 -25.57 9.66 41.55
N GLU A 851 -24.90 10.54 40.81
CA GLU A 851 -24.91 10.56 39.34
C GLU A 851 -24.50 9.22 38.70
N TRP A 852 -23.74 8.37 39.40
CA TRP A 852 -23.32 7.07 38.88
C TRP A 852 -24.41 6.00 38.96
N GLU A 853 -25.20 6.00 40.05
CA GLU A 853 -26.35 5.11 40.23
C GLU A 853 -27.55 5.58 39.40
N ASP A 854 -27.83 6.88 39.34
CA ASP A 854 -28.91 7.43 38.50
C ASP A 854 -28.66 7.10 37.00
N ARG A 855 -27.40 7.17 36.53
CA ARG A 855 -26.99 6.71 35.17
C ARG A 855 -27.06 5.18 34.99
N LYS A 856 -27.07 4.39 36.06
CA LYS A 856 -27.18 2.92 36.04
C LYS A 856 -28.66 2.50 35.96
N VAL A 857 -29.53 3.14 36.75
CA VAL A 857 -30.99 3.02 36.66
C VAL A 857 -31.49 3.43 35.27
N GLY A 858 -31.03 4.57 34.73
CA GLY A 858 -31.37 5.02 33.38
C GLY A 858 -31.03 3.98 32.29
N ARG A 859 -29.82 3.42 32.33
CA ARG A 859 -29.39 2.37 31.38
C ARG A 859 -30.22 1.07 31.51
N ARG A 860 -30.69 0.72 32.71
CA ARG A 860 -31.60 -0.44 32.91
C ARG A 860 -32.99 -0.15 32.34
N LYS A 861 -33.54 1.05 32.55
CA LYS A 861 -34.81 1.47 31.92
C LYS A 861 -34.75 1.41 30.39
N ASP A 862 -33.70 1.94 29.77
CA ASP A 862 -33.49 1.87 28.31
C ASP A 862 -33.41 0.42 27.81
N PHE A 863 -32.79 -0.48 28.59
CA PHE A 863 -32.75 -1.91 28.27
C PHE A 863 -34.15 -2.55 28.29
N LEU A 864 -34.93 -2.31 29.35
CA LEU A 864 -36.29 -2.86 29.49
C LEU A 864 -37.23 -2.38 28.38
N VAL A 865 -37.16 -1.09 28.00
CA VAL A 865 -37.93 -0.54 26.86
C VAL A 865 -37.61 -1.31 25.56
N ARG A 866 -36.32 -1.47 25.24
CA ARG A 866 -35.89 -2.19 24.02
C ARG A 866 -36.28 -3.68 24.04
N ARG A 867 -36.27 -4.32 25.22
CA ARG A 867 -36.73 -5.71 25.40
C ARG A 867 -38.23 -5.84 25.13
N MET A 868 -39.04 -4.93 25.65
CA MET A 868 -40.48 -4.87 25.41
C MET A 868 -40.82 -4.59 23.94
N GLU A 869 -40.12 -3.65 23.30
CA GLU A 869 -40.32 -3.35 21.86
C GLU A 869 -39.97 -4.55 20.97
N LEU A 870 -38.88 -5.26 21.29
CA LEU A 870 -38.47 -6.45 20.56
C LEU A 870 -39.50 -7.59 20.69
N ALA A 871 -39.99 -7.86 21.91
CA ALA A 871 -41.06 -8.83 22.13
C ALA A 871 -42.35 -8.46 21.37
N LYS A 872 -42.76 -7.18 21.41
CA LYS A 872 -43.90 -6.66 20.65
C LYS A 872 -43.71 -6.80 19.13
N HIS A 873 -42.48 -6.66 18.63
CA HIS A 873 -42.18 -6.84 17.20
C HIS A 873 -42.30 -8.31 16.76
N PHE A 874 -41.77 -9.26 17.54
CA PHE A 874 -41.88 -10.69 17.23
C PHE A 874 -43.34 -11.16 17.28
N ILE A 875 -44.13 -10.71 18.27
CA ILE A 875 -45.59 -10.96 18.32
C ILE A 875 -46.31 -10.40 17.08
N ARG A 876 -45.97 -9.17 16.64
CA ARG A 876 -46.60 -8.55 15.45
C ARG A 876 -46.26 -9.23 14.13
N THR A 877 -45.07 -9.81 14.03
CA THR A 877 -44.57 -10.45 12.79
C THR A 877 -44.86 -11.95 12.74
N ASN A 878 -45.38 -12.53 13.82
CA ASN A 878 -45.62 -13.97 13.98
C ASN A 878 -44.35 -14.81 13.73
N ILE A 879 -43.20 -14.29 14.18
CA ILE A 879 -41.88 -14.93 14.11
C ILE A 879 -41.53 -15.45 15.50
N GLU A 880 -41.07 -16.69 15.61
CA GLU A 880 -40.63 -17.28 16.87
C GLU A 880 -39.16 -16.90 17.18
N PRO A 881 -38.80 -16.57 18.44
CA PRO A 881 -37.43 -16.19 18.80
C PRO A 881 -36.37 -17.25 18.46
N GLU A 882 -36.74 -18.53 18.52
CA GLU A 882 -35.86 -19.65 18.20
C GLU A 882 -35.42 -19.71 16.72
N TRP A 883 -36.17 -19.11 15.79
CA TRP A 883 -35.80 -19.05 14.36
C TRP A 883 -34.58 -18.15 14.09
N MET A 884 -34.06 -17.46 15.12
CA MET A 884 -32.74 -16.81 15.06
C MET A 884 -31.58 -17.82 14.95
N PHE A 885 -31.84 -19.13 15.10
CA PHE A 885 -30.91 -20.23 14.83
C PHE A 885 -31.40 -21.12 13.67
N PHE A 886 -30.53 -21.37 12.70
CA PHE A 886 -30.77 -22.30 11.59
C PHE A 886 -30.36 -23.73 11.97
N LEU A 887 -31.19 -24.71 11.63
CA LEU A 887 -30.97 -26.12 11.92
C LEU A 887 -30.14 -26.87 10.85
N PRO A 888 -29.39 -27.91 11.26
CA PRO A 888 -29.12 -29.06 10.42
C PRO A 888 -30.41 -29.78 10.01
N ASN A 889 -30.61 -29.97 8.70
CA ASN A 889 -31.57 -30.93 8.11
C ASN A 889 -30.78 -31.99 7.31
#